data_AF-A0A4S3J3H4-F1
#
_entry.id   AF-A0A4S3J3H4-F1
#
_cell.length_a   1.000
_cell.length_b   1.000
_cell.length_c   1.000
_cell.angle_alpha   90.00
_cell.angle_beta   90.00
_cell.angle_gamma   90.00
#
_symmetry.space_group_name_H-M   'P 1'
#
loop_
_entity.id
_entity.type
_entity.pdbx_description
1 polymer ?
#
loop_
_entity_poly.entity_id
_entity_poly.type
_entity_poly.pdbx_seq_one_letter_code
_entity_poly.pdbx_strand_id
1 'polypeptide(L)'
;MVSPAPSSTPHLEGQVNGANALPVRSGPKLYGSNDGSYSGAGTPIGFQRHPHNKTLDNVAGSSLRQPSPQPTHLGIPGGSPHRILSEEDPGYVAAKFEGKEKQMEQVMDQLESKGFIPSEFVVGETEWFYNQLGIDDTYFQTESVDAIVTQILSLYAAKVAAYARDDKKLEIRLDKEAEDHAVYIDTSKPGMASVDGPRYEQRIDKKYINGSTPENSYRVETFRSPTSMPGDDGQQLRCYFVYKCQFANPNPGPNETNIDIIGEKRFLQKATANTKAIYQEIISNAVARSGPVIEMFEIEKSREKRLVIAYRQGSAMGLFSALSDLYHYYRLTSSRKYLENFSNGITVISLYLRPVKDAEIAAKYPPIEAAIHQIIKEVSLLYCIPQNRFQHHFASGRLSLQETIYAHCAWVFVQQFLNRLGSEYISLSDLLDSNNSVHAELLAKIKKRLRTETFTSDYISEIVNKYPELIHKLYLDFANTHYVQTRGPAEDDFLPTLSYLRLQVDEVLDGPKLKQLITSTAANEHDEMVMSAFRVFNASILKTNFFTPTKVALSFRLNPEFLPEHEYPQRLYGMFLVISSEFRGFHLRFRDIARGGIRIVKSRNKEAYSINARSLFDENYNLANTQQRKNKDIPEGGAKGVILLDVNHQDKARVAFEKYIDSILDLLLPPVSPGIKDPIVDLHGKDEILFMGPDENTAELVNWATEHARNRGAPWWKSFFTGKSPKLGGIPHDTYGMTTLSVRQYVLGIYRKLKIDPSTVRKLQTGGPDGDLGSNEILLSNEKYTAIVDGSGVIVDPQGLNHDELVRLAKKRVTISEFDLSKLSAEGYRVLVDESNVKLPSGEIVHNGMTFRNTFHLRRDQQYDMFVPCGGRPESIDLSTVGKLIRDGKSIIPYMVEGANLFITQDSKLRLERAGCVLFKDASANKGGVTSSSLEVLASLSFDDKEFVENMCVREDGTVPTFYSDYVRQVQEIIKQNATLEFEAIWREHMQTGVLRSVLSDRLSVAITKLDEELQETELWDNLELRRSVLGDALPKLLLDKIGLETILGRVPESYLRAIFGSYLASRFVYEYGSGPSQFSFFDFMTKRLAQLKA
;
A
#
# COMPACT_ATOMS: atom_id res chain seq x y z
N MET A 1 56.69 20.39 39.40
CA MET A 1 58.05 20.33 38.80
C MET A 1 57.89 20.28 37.30
N VAL A 2 58.61 21.00 36.44
CA VAL A 2 59.45 22.23 36.57
C VAL A 2 59.42 22.90 35.18
N SER A 3 59.37 24.24 35.11
CA SER A 3 59.59 25.02 33.86
C SER A 3 61.02 25.59 33.83
N PRO A 4 61.61 25.81 32.64
CA PRO A 4 61.85 27.19 32.16
C PRO A 4 61.66 27.33 30.63
N ALA A 5 61.48 28.51 29.97
CA ALA A 5 61.85 29.93 30.22
C ALA A 5 63.33 30.29 29.93
N PRO A 6 63.72 31.57 29.70
CA PRO A 6 62.97 32.84 29.52
C PRO A 6 62.61 33.07 28.02
N SER A 7 62.62 34.22 27.31
CA SER A 7 62.98 35.68 27.44
C SER A 7 62.42 36.42 26.19
N SER A 8 62.20 37.74 26.07
CA SER A 8 62.22 38.93 26.97
C SER A 8 61.50 40.14 26.28
N THR A 9 61.53 41.34 26.87
CA THR A 9 60.86 42.62 26.45
C THR A 9 61.87 43.81 26.61
N PRO A 10 61.56 45.15 26.60
CA PRO A 10 60.27 45.91 26.50
C PRO A 10 60.27 47.24 25.67
N HIS A 11 59.13 47.96 25.60
CA HIS A 11 58.91 49.35 26.09
C HIS A 11 57.50 49.95 25.75
N LEU A 12 56.90 50.66 26.73
CA LEU A 12 56.08 51.93 26.74
C LEU A 12 55.18 52.32 25.52
N GLU A 13 54.02 53.03 25.62
CA GLU A 13 53.28 53.69 26.73
C GLU A 13 51.80 53.99 26.32
N GLY A 14 50.92 54.42 27.26
CA GLY A 14 49.66 55.15 26.94
C GLY A 14 48.32 54.62 27.52
N GLN A 15 47.50 55.51 28.11
CA GLN A 15 46.10 55.29 28.56
C GLN A 15 45.12 56.21 27.75
N VAL A 16 43.77 56.18 27.83
CA VAL A 16 42.87 56.62 28.94
C VAL A 16 41.38 56.28 28.64
N ASN A 17 40.59 56.10 29.73
CA ASN A 17 39.11 56.15 29.97
C ASN A 17 38.16 56.79 28.91
N GLY A 18 36.82 56.59 28.91
CA GLY A 18 35.93 55.71 29.71
C GLY A 18 34.53 56.32 30.09
N ALA A 19 33.50 55.46 30.20
CA ALA A 19 32.22 55.60 30.95
C ALA A 19 30.94 56.34 30.40
N ASN A 20 29.78 55.70 30.71
CA ASN A 20 28.42 56.22 31.07
C ASN A 20 27.36 56.79 30.08
N ALA A 21 26.31 55.96 29.86
CA ALA A 21 24.85 56.15 30.16
C ALA A 21 23.96 57.33 29.64
N LEU A 22 22.85 56.93 28.98
CA LEU A 22 21.44 57.43 28.93
C LEU A 22 21.04 58.77 29.62
N PRO A 23 20.14 59.61 29.03
CA PRO A 23 18.67 59.40 29.14
C PRO A 23 17.82 59.81 27.87
N VAL A 24 16.54 60.22 28.03
CA VAL A 24 15.43 60.05 27.05
C VAL A 24 14.51 61.28 26.86
N ARG A 25 14.09 61.56 25.59
CA ARG A 25 12.97 62.46 25.12
C ARG A 25 13.13 64.00 25.34
N SER A 26 12.51 64.92 24.57
CA SER A 26 11.68 64.86 23.33
C SER A 26 11.44 66.23 22.64
N GLY A 27 11.33 66.25 21.29
CA GLY A 27 10.75 67.35 20.47
C GLY A 27 11.71 68.48 20.04
N PRO A 28 11.33 69.40 19.09
CA PRO A 28 10.00 69.63 18.47
C PRO A 28 9.97 69.75 16.90
N LYS A 29 8.87 70.32 16.40
CA LYS A 29 8.40 70.69 15.02
C LYS A 29 9.25 71.81 14.33
N LEU A 30 9.13 72.27 13.05
CA LEU A 30 8.25 72.01 11.85
C LEU A 30 8.82 72.70 10.55
N TYR A 31 8.11 72.52 9.41
CA TYR A 31 7.98 73.39 8.20
C TYR A 31 8.86 73.21 6.94
N GLY A 32 8.19 73.33 5.77
CA GLY A 32 8.71 73.53 4.41
C GLY A 32 8.60 72.32 3.46
N SER A 33 7.92 72.29 2.30
CA SER A 33 6.78 73.00 1.67
C SER A 33 6.85 72.71 0.16
N ASN A 34 5.81 72.08 -0.43
CA ASN A 34 5.40 72.03 -1.85
C ASN A 34 6.45 71.90 -3.01
N ASP A 35 6.19 71.19 -4.12
CA ASP A 35 4.95 70.61 -4.64
C ASP A 35 5.23 69.40 -5.58
N GLY A 36 4.22 68.54 -5.79
CA GLY A 36 4.18 67.62 -6.94
C GLY A 36 4.32 66.11 -6.69
N SER A 37 3.20 65.39 -6.89
CA SER A 37 3.03 63.93 -7.02
C SER A 37 2.93 63.03 -5.76
N TYR A 38 1.86 62.22 -5.77
CA TYR A 38 1.56 61.00 -5.01
C TYR A 38 0.68 60.15 -5.96
N SER A 39 0.78 58.84 -6.20
CA SER A 39 1.57 57.74 -5.60
C SER A 39 1.31 57.47 -4.11
N GLY A 40 0.13 56.91 -3.81
CA GLY A 40 -0.14 56.23 -2.54
C GLY A 40 0.64 54.90 -2.44
N ALA A 41 1.31 54.68 -1.33
CA ALA A 41 2.27 53.58 -1.16
C ALA A 41 1.63 52.17 -1.18
N GLY A 42 2.35 51.21 -1.78
CA GLY A 42 2.04 49.79 -1.67
C GLY A 42 2.55 49.17 -0.37
N THR A 43 1.87 48.13 0.11
CA THR A 43 2.33 47.28 1.22
C THR A 43 3.54 46.43 0.78
N PRO A 44 4.53 46.15 1.66
CA PRO A 44 5.70 45.35 1.28
C PRO A 44 5.33 43.91 0.89
N ILE A 45 5.45 43.59 -0.40
CA ILE A 45 5.33 42.20 -0.89
C ILE A 45 6.64 41.48 -0.57
N GLY A 46 6.57 40.45 0.27
CA GLY A 46 7.69 39.58 0.61
C GLY A 46 7.21 38.17 0.93
N PHE A 47 8.04 37.17 0.64
CA PHE A 47 7.78 35.74 0.84
C PHE A 47 6.64 35.13 0.00
N GLN A 48 6.79 35.16 -1.32
CA GLN A 48 6.33 34.05 -2.16
C GLN A 48 7.54 33.25 -2.68
N ARG A 49 7.72 32.05 -2.13
CA ARG A 49 8.57 30.98 -2.70
C ARG A 49 7.70 29.74 -2.93
N HIS A 50 6.71 29.86 -3.80
CA HIS A 50 5.99 28.69 -4.28
C HIS A 50 6.86 27.95 -5.31
N PRO A 51 7.06 26.62 -5.21
CA PRO A 51 7.55 25.85 -6.34
C PRO A 51 6.51 25.91 -7.48
N HIS A 52 6.97 25.99 -8.72
CA HIS A 52 6.10 26.17 -9.90
C HIS A 52 5.17 24.95 -10.05
N ASN A 53 3.86 25.16 -9.90
CA ASN A 53 2.87 24.08 -9.82
C ASN A 53 1.94 24.10 -11.04
N LYS A 54 2.26 23.25 -12.02
CA LYS A 54 1.53 23.03 -13.29
C LYS A 54 0.02 22.84 -13.11
N THR A 55 -0.43 22.28 -12.00
CA THR A 55 -1.86 22.05 -11.73
C THR A 55 -2.59 23.34 -11.35
N LEU A 56 -1.95 24.25 -10.61
CA LEU A 56 -2.53 25.55 -10.24
C LEU A 56 -2.60 26.50 -11.44
N ASP A 57 -1.58 26.49 -12.31
CA ASP A 57 -1.53 27.31 -13.52
C ASP A 57 -2.76 27.05 -14.43
N ASN A 58 -3.11 25.78 -14.64
CA ASN A 58 -4.29 25.37 -15.42
C ASN A 58 -5.62 25.78 -14.77
N VAL A 59 -5.72 25.77 -13.44
CA VAL A 59 -6.93 26.19 -12.71
C VAL A 59 -7.11 27.71 -12.75
N ALA A 60 -6.01 28.48 -12.71
CA ALA A 60 -6.03 29.93 -12.84
C ALA A 60 -6.38 30.40 -14.28
N GLY A 61 -5.97 29.64 -15.31
CA GLY A 61 -6.19 30.00 -16.72
C GLY A 61 -7.57 29.67 -17.30
N SER A 62 -8.36 28.79 -16.68
CA SER A 62 -9.57 28.22 -17.30
C SER A 62 -10.88 28.94 -16.91
N SER A 63 -11.19 30.05 -17.58
CA SER A 63 -12.42 30.84 -17.36
C SER A 63 -13.73 30.24 -17.94
N LEU A 64 -13.67 29.03 -18.54
CA LEU A 64 -14.80 28.38 -19.21
C LEU A 64 -15.16 27.04 -18.54
N ARG A 65 -16.02 27.08 -17.51
CA ARG A 65 -16.72 25.89 -16.99
C ARG A 65 -17.87 25.51 -17.92
N GLN A 66 -17.70 24.48 -18.76
CA GLN A 66 -18.83 23.84 -19.42
C GLN A 66 -19.49 22.81 -18.48
N PRO A 67 -20.83 22.77 -18.37
CA PRO A 67 -21.53 21.76 -17.57
C PRO A 67 -21.52 20.39 -18.24
N SER A 68 -21.52 19.33 -17.43
CA SER A 68 -21.64 17.94 -17.92
C SER A 68 -23.01 17.70 -18.61
N PRO A 69 -23.07 16.93 -19.72
CA PRO A 69 -24.31 16.74 -20.49
C PRO A 69 -25.31 15.75 -19.87
N GLN A 70 -25.15 15.32 -18.61
CA GLN A 70 -26.14 14.49 -17.92
C GLN A 70 -26.88 15.28 -16.83
N PRO A 71 -28.22 15.12 -16.69
CA PRO A 71 -29.05 15.83 -15.72
C PRO A 71 -28.96 15.20 -14.32
N THR A 72 -27.75 15.09 -13.76
CA THR A 72 -27.59 14.79 -12.34
C THR A 72 -28.05 15.99 -11.52
N HIS A 73 -29.07 15.81 -10.68
CA HIS A 73 -29.55 16.83 -9.74
C HIS A 73 -28.52 17.08 -8.63
N LEU A 74 -27.48 17.85 -8.96
CA LEU A 74 -26.36 18.21 -8.08
C LEU A 74 -26.53 19.63 -7.53
N GLY A 75 -26.40 19.76 -6.22
CA GLY A 75 -26.26 21.07 -5.57
C GLY A 75 -24.89 21.69 -5.83
N ILE A 76 -24.88 22.76 -6.64
CA ILE A 76 -23.89 23.85 -6.58
C ILE A 76 -24.32 24.69 -5.34
N PRO A 77 -23.44 25.16 -4.41
CA PRO A 77 -22.14 25.81 -4.66
C PRO A 77 -21.01 25.46 -3.67
N GLY A 78 -19.95 26.28 -3.63
CA GLY A 78 -18.78 26.16 -2.75
C GLY A 78 -18.97 26.55 -1.28
N GLY A 79 -20.16 26.32 -0.70
CA GLY A 79 -20.42 26.48 0.73
C GLY A 79 -20.96 25.18 1.31
N SER A 80 -20.62 24.84 2.56
CA SER A 80 -21.33 23.75 3.25
C SER A 80 -22.80 24.17 3.40
N PRO A 81 -23.79 23.39 2.95
CA PRO A 81 -25.18 23.73 3.19
C PRO A 81 -25.42 23.72 4.70
N HIS A 82 -25.87 24.84 5.26
CA HIS A 82 -26.19 24.96 6.69
C HIS A 82 -27.45 24.12 7.01
N ARG A 83 -27.25 22.81 7.16
CA ARG A 83 -28.26 21.82 7.50
C ARG A 83 -28.52 21.88 9.02
N ILE A 84 -29.35 22.84 9.40
CA ILE A 84 -29.83 23.01 10.77
C ILE A 84 -30.90 21.95 11.07
N LEU A 85 -30.70 21.18 12.13
CA LEU A 85 -31.66 20.22 12.67
C LEU A 85 -32.43 20.89 13.81
N SER A 86 -33.75 20.72 13.87
CA SER A 86 -34.56 21.32 14.94
C SER A 86 -34.27 20.69 16.31
N GLU A 87 -34.36 21.52 17.35
CA GLU A 87 -34.11 21.14 18.75
C GLU A 87 -35.09 20.06 19.26
N GLU A 88 -36.29 19.98 18.68
CA GLU A 88 -37.33 18.99 19.02
C GLU A 88 -37.01 17.57 18.52
N ASP A 89 -35.99 17.39 17.65
CA ASP A 89 -35.49 16.08 17.21
C ASP A 89 -34.10 15.79 17.81
N PRO A 90 -34.01 15.15 18.99
CA PRO A 90 -32.72 14.83 19.63
C PRO A 90 -31.89 13.78 18.86
N GLY A 91 -32.42 13.23 17.77
CA GLY A 91 -31.83 12.22 16.89
C GLY A 91 -32.24 10.78 17.20
N TYR A 92 -32.56 10.49 18.46
CA TYR A 92 -33.07 9.21 18.93
C TYR A 92 -34.18 9.46 19.95
N VAL A 93 -35.29 8.73 19.85
CA VAL A 93 -36.40 8.79 20.81
C VAL A 93 -35.97 8.05 22.09
N ALA A 94 -35.91 8.78 23.21
CA ALA A 94 -35.83 8.18 24.52
C ALA A 94 -37.18 7.52 24.83
N ALA A 95 -37.23 6.19 24.80
CA ALA A 95 -38.44 5.44 25.12
C ALA A 95 -38.68 5.51 26.63
N LYS A 96 -39.69 6.29 27.06
CA LYS A 96 -40.05 6.42 28.48
C LYS A 96 -40.35 5.05 29.08
N PHE A 97 -39.63 4.66 30.12
CA PHE A 97 -39.82 3.36 30.76
C PHE A 97 -40.93 3.46 31.81
N GLU A 98 -42.15 3.06 31.44
CA GLU A 98 -43.32 3.11 32.34
C GLU A 98 -43.14 2.26 33.61
N GLY A 99 -42.23 1.27 33.61
CA GLY A 99 -41.89 0.47 34.77
C GLY A 99 -40.81 1.06 35.69
N LYS A 100 -40.24 2.24 35.38
CA LYS A 100 -39.03 2.77 36.04
C LYS A 100 -39.18 2.94 37.54
N GLU A 101 -40.28 3.54 38.01
CA GLU A 101 -40.54 3.76 39.43
C GLU A 101 -40.64 2.44 40.20
N LYS A 102 -41.42 1.47 39.67
CA LYS A 102 -41.55 0.13 40.27
C LYS A 102 -40.25 -0.68 40.26
N GLN A 103 -39.42 -0.53 39.24
CA GLN A 103 -38.08 -1.14 39.24
C GLN A 103 -37.18 -0.48 40.29
N MET A 104 -37.27 0.85 40.45
CA MET A 104 -36.53 1.61 41.45
C MET A 104 -36.89 1.19 42.87
N GLU A 105 -38.18 0.98 43.17
CA GLU A 105 -38.66 0.37 44.44
C GLU A 105 -38.01 -1.02 44.67
N GLN A 106 -38.07 -1.91 43.67
CA GLN A 106 -37.47 -3.25 43.76
C GLN A 106 -35.94 -3.23 43.92
N VAL A 107 -35.27 -2.19 43.42
CA VAL A 107 -33.83 -1.95 43.65
C VAL A 107 -33.58 -1.50 45.09
N MET A 108 -34.40 -0.60 45.64
CA MET A 108 -34.29 -0.18 47.05
C MET A 108 -34.50 -1.37 48.00
N ASP A 109 -35.55 -2.16 47.81
CA ASP A 109 -35.83 -3.39 48.59
C ASP A 109 -34.63 -4.35 48.62
N GLN A 110 -33.99 -4.57 47.45
CA GLN A 110 -32.83 -5.46 47.34
C GLN A 110 -31.54 -4.86 47.89
N LEU A 111 -31.39 -3.53 47.88
CA LEU A 111 -30.25 -2.85 48.51
C LEU A 111 -30.33 -2.93 50.03
N GLU A 112 -31.51 -2.67 50.62
CA GLU A 112 -31.75 -2.87 52.06
C GLU A 112 -31.54 -4.35 52.44
N SER A 113 -32.12 -5.29 51.68
CA SER A 113 -31.98 -6.72 51.95
C SER A 113 -30.53 -7.24 51.82
N LYS A 114 -29.64 -6.54 51.11
CA LYS A 114 -28.20 -6.87 51.03
C LYS A 114 -27.37 -6.21 52.13
N GLY A 115 -27.88 -5.17 52.81
CA GLY A 115 -27.31 -4.61 54.05
C GLY A 115 -25.93 -3.93 53.94
N PHE A 116 -25.39 -3.71 52.74
CA PHE A 116 -24.08 -3.08 52.52
C PHE A 116 -24.11 -1.55 52.53
N ILE A 117 -25.28 -0.94 52.31
CA ILE A 117 -25.52 0.49 52.42
C ILE A 117 -26.41 0.70 53.66
N PRO A 118 -26.11 1.64 54.58
CA PRO A 118 -27.04 1.97 55.67
C PRO A 118 -28.37 2.48 55.10
N SER A 119 -29.51 1.99 55.61
CA SER A 119 -30.85 2.29 55.09
C SER A 119 -31.12 3.77 54.81
N GLU A 120 -30.65 4.64 55.69
CA GLU A 120 -30.73 6.11 55.57
C GLU A 120 -30.11 6.70 54.29
N PHE A 121 -29.22 5.96 53.61
CA PHE A 121 -28.62 6.35 52.32
C PHE A 121 -29.17 5.57 51.12
N VAL A 122 -29.90 4.46 51.31
CA VAL A 122 -30.35 3.59 50.19
C VAL A 122 -31.26 4.35 49.22
N VAL A 123 -32.21 5.14 49.74
CA VAL A 123 -33.10 5.97 48.91
C VAL A 123 -32.29 6.96 48.08
N GLY A 124 -31.43 7.75 48.72
CA GLY A 124 -30.66 8.82 48.07
C GLY A 124 -29.64 8.32 47.05
N GLU A 125 -28.97 7.19 47.32
CA GLU A 125 -28.05 6.56 46.35
C GLU A 125 -28.79 5.99 45.13
N THR A 126 -30.00 5.45 45.34
CA THR A 126 -30.84 4.90 44.26
C THR A 126 -31.43 6.01 43.39
N GLU A 127 -32.02 7.05 44.00
CA GLU A 127 -32.51 8.23 43.28
C GLU A 127 -31.40 8.94 42.49
N TRP A 128 -30.20 9.04 43.08
CA TRP A 128 -29.02 9.60 42.40
C TRP A 128 -28.67 8.80 41.14
N PHE A 129 -28.67 7.46 41.22
CA PHE A 129 -28.44 6.58 40.08
C PHE A 129 -29.50 6.71 38.99
N TYR A 130 -30.79 6.65 39.38
CA TYR A 130 -31.93 6.64 38.44
C TYR A 130 -32.19 8.00 37.75
N ASN A 131 -31.92 9.11 38.46
CA ASN A 131 -32.39 10.44 38.06
C ASN A 131 -31.26 11.47 37.86
N GLN A 132 -30.14 11.37 38.57
CA GLN A 132 -29.08 12.41 38.54
C GLN A 132 -27.89 12.09 37.64
N LEU A 133 -27.63 10.80 37.34
CA LEU A 133 -26.55 10.40 36.43
C LEU A 133 -26.83 10.70 34.95
N GLY A 134 -28.09 10.92 34.57
CA GLY A 134 -28.49 11.14 33.18
C GLY A 134 -28.41 9.89 32.30
N ILE A 135 -28.66 8.71 32.89
CA ILE A 135 -28.76 7.43 32.17
C ILE A 135 -30.14 7.36 31.48
N ASP A 136 -30.16 6.90 30.22
CA ASP A 136 -31.37 6.81 29.40
C ASP A 136 -32.37 5.75 29.90
N ASP A 137 -33.67 6.01 29.76
CA ASP A 137 -34.74 5.11 30.22
C ASP A 137 -34.67 3.71 29.58
N THR A 138 -34.15 3.56 28.35
CA THR A 138 -33.98 2.25 27.72
C THR A 138 -33.05 1.34 28.54
N TYR A 139 -32.03 1.92 29.20
CA TYR A 139 -31.08 1.15 30.00
C TYR A 139 -31.82 0.39 31.12
N PHE A 140 -32.62 1.13 31.89
CA PHE A 140 -33.46 0.61 32.96
C PHE A 140 -34.50 -0.39 32.43
N GLN A 141 -35.03 -0.18 31.22
CA GLN A 141 -35.91 -1.16 30.56
C GLN A 141 -35.20 -2.48 30.21
N THR A 142 -33.89 -2.46 29.94
CA THR A 142 -33.13 -3.64 29.49
C THR A 142 -32.36 -4.39 30.58
N GLU A 143 -31.95 -3.72 31.66
CA GLU A 143 -31.17 -4.33 32.74
C GLU A 143 -32.03 -4.98 33.84
N SER A 144 -31.44 -5.93 34.55
CA SER A 144 -32.10 -6.59 35.68
C SER A 144 -31.95 -5.78 36.98
N VAL A 145 -32.92 -5.94 37.89
CA VAL A 145 -32.88 -5.34 39.23
C VAL A 145 -31.55 -5.66 39.93
N ASP A 146 -31.12 -6.93 39.93
CA ASP A 146 -29.88 -7.36 40.58
C ASP A 146 -28.60 -6.75 39.95
N ALA A 147 -28.60 -6.50 38.63
CA ALA A 147 -27.51 -5.82 37.96
C ALA A 147 -27.41 -4.35 38.41
N ILE A 148 -28.55 -3.66 38.48
CA ILE A 148 -28.64 -2.25 38.93
C ILE A 148 -28.27 -2.13 40.42
N VAL A 149 -28.78 -3.03 41.27
CA VAL A 149 -28.37 -3.16 42.68
C VAL A 149 -26.85 -3.33 42.79
N THR A 150 -26.26 -4.22 42.00
CA THR A 150 -24.81 -4.48 42.01
C THR A 150 -23.99 -3.26 41.56
N GLN A 151 -24.51 -2.46 40.63
CA GLN A 151 -23.89 -1.20 40.18
C GLN A 151 -23.96 -0.12 41.27
N ILE A 152 -25.11 0.06 41.93
CA ILE A 152 -25.28 1.02 43.03
C ILE A 152 -24.38 0.64 44.21
N LEU A 153 -24.29 -0.66 44.55
CA LEU A 153 -23.32 -1.17 45.54
C LEU A 153 -21.87 -0.86 45.15
N SER A 154 -21.52 -1.02 43.87
CA SER A 154 -20.16 -0.72 43.38
C SER A 154 -19.84 0.78 43.41
N LEU A 155 -20.82 1.64 43.11
CA LEU A 155 -20.72 3.10 43.18
C LEU A 155 -20.59 3.58 44.63
N TYR A 156 -21.35 3.00 45.55
CA TYR A 156 -21.24 3.28 46.98
C TYR A 156 -19.90 2.81 47.54
N ALA A 157 -19.45 1.61 47.17
CA ALA A 157 -18.12 1.10 47.52
C ALA A 157 -17.00 2.01 46.99
N ALA A 158 -17.14 2.58 45.78
CA ALA A 158 -16.21 3.57 45.25
C ALA A 158 -16.21 4.89 46.08
N LYS A 159 -17.37 5.36 46.55
CA LYS A 159 -17.49 6.51 47.45
C LYS A 159 -16.81 6.26 48.81
N VAL A 160 -17.04 5.10 49.42
CA VAL A 160 -16.39 4.71 50.69
C VAL A 160 -14.88 4.55 50.50
N ALA A 161 -14.45 3.88 49.43
CA ALA A 161 -13.04 3.71 49.09
C ALA A 161 -12.34 5.04 48.73
N ALA A 162 -13.06 6.03 48.19
CA ALA A 162 -12.55 7.38 47.99
C ALA A 162 -12.34 8.09 49.34
N TYR A 163 -13.34 8.08 50.22
CA TYR A 163 -13.24 8.69 51.55
C TYR A 163 -12.07 8.16 52.39
N ALA A 164 -11.74 6.87 52.21
CA ALA A 164 -10.63 6.19 52.89
C ALA A 164 -9.23 6.45 52.29
N ARG A 165 -9.10 7.18 51.18
CA ARG A 165 -7.79 7.60 50.62
C ARG A 165 -7.36 8.94 51.18
N ASP A 166 -6.05 9.14 51.32
CA ASP A 166 -5.45 10.44 51.66
C ASP A 166 -5.77 11.53 50.62
N ASP A 167 -5.91 11.17 49.34
CA ASP A 167 -6.24 12.10 48.25
C ASP A 167 -7.75 12.38 48.09
N LYS A 168 -8.59 11.58 48.75
CA LYS A 168 -10.06 11.61 48.74
C LYS A 168 -10.72 11.56 47.35
N LYS A 169 -10.03 11.08 46.31
CA LYS A 169 -10.54 11.14 44.93
C LYS A 169 -11.57 10.07 44.63
N LEU A 170 -12.73 10.52 44.11
CA LEU A 170 -13.83 9.67 43.70
C LEU A 170 -13.60 9.09 42.30
N GLU A 171 -12.81 8.01 42.24
CA GLU A 171 -12.68 7.21 41.02
C GLU A 171 -13.75 6.12 40.95
N ILE A 172 -14.64 6.22 39.97
CA ILE A 172 -15.58 5.14 39.61
C ILE A 172 -15.03 4.43 38.39
N ARG A 173 -14.86 3.11 38.49
CA ARG A 173 -14.52 2.23 37.37
C ARG A 173 -15.32 0.95 37.51
N LEU A 174 -16.21 0.68 36.57
CA LEU A 174 -17.07 -0.51 36.54
C LEU A 174 -17.10 -1.08 35.12
N ASP A 175 -16.88 -2.39 35.01
CA ASP A 175 -17.08 -3.14 33.78
C ASP A 175 -17.85 -4.44 34.02
N LYS A 176 -18.92 -4.63 33.24
CA LYS A 176 -19.77 -5.83 33.21
C LYS A 176 -19.83 -6.31 31.77
N GLU A 177 -19.41 -7.54 31.50
CA GLU A 177 -19.41 -8.13 30.16
C GLU A 177 -20.20 -9.44 30.14
N ALA A 178 -21.16 -9.55 29.23
CA ALA A 178 -21.89 -10.77 28.91
C ALA A 178 -21.54 -11.22 27.47
N GLU A 179 -22.28 -12.20 26.94
CA GLU A 179 -22.11 -12.68 25.56
C GLU A 179 -22.76 -11.74 24.52
N ASP A 180 -23.88 -11.10 24.88
CA ASP A 180 -24.71 -10.28 23.98
C ASP A 180 -24.71 -8.79 24.32
N HIS A 181 -24.21 -8.39 25.50
CA HIS A 181 -24.12 -7.00 25.93
C HIS A 181 -22.90 -6.74 26.83
N ALA A 182 -22.50 -5.48 26.94
CA ALA A 182 -21.53 -5.03 27.93
C ALA A 182 -21.79 -3.59 28.39
N VAL A 183 -21.46 -3.31 29.64
CA VAL A 183 -21.62 -2.01 30.29
C VAL A 183 -20.27 -1.59 30.88
N TYR A 184 -19.83 -0.37 30.56
CA TYR A 184 -18.64 0.24 31.15
C TYR A 184 -19.00 1.62 31.71
N ILE A 185 -18.55 1.94 32.92
CA ILE A 185 -18.78 3.23 33.57
C ILE A 185 -17.45 3.72 34.16
N ASP A 186 -17.08 4.97 33.85
CA ASP A 186 -15.79 5.56 34.17
C ASP A 186 -15.93 7.04 34.58
N THR A 187 -15.16 7.49 35.57
CA THR A 187 -14.97 8.92 35.87
C THR A 187 -13.90 9.52 34.97
N SER A 188 -14.24 10.59 34.24
CA SER A 188 -13.39 11.17 33.21
C SER A 188 -13.56 12.69 33.14
N LYS A 189 -12.46 13.45 33.21
CA LYS A 189 -12.48 14.91 32.98
C LYS A 189 -12.83 15.23 31.51
N PRO A 190 -13.83 16.09 31.23
CA PRO A 190 -14.20 16.45 29.85
C PRO A 190 -13.07 17.15 29.09
N GLY A 191 -12.89 16.83 27.80
CA GLY A 191 -11.91 17.52 26.93
C GLY A 191 -10.45 17.13 27.13
N MET A 192 -10.18 16.03 27.84
CA MET A 192 -8.84 15.45 27.98
C MET A 192 -8.87 13.96 27.67
N ALA A 193 -7.82 13.48 26.99
CA ALA A 193 -7.59 12.05 26.81
C ALA A 193 -7.06 11.43 28.13
N SER A 194 -7.61 10.28 28.52
CA SER A 194 -7.06 9.45 29.60
C SER A 194 -6.00 8.53 28.99
N VAL A 195 -4.72 8.91 29.16
CA VAL A 195 -3.59 8.04 28.84
C VAL A 195 -3.44 6.96 29.92
N ASP A 196 -3.70 7.32 31.17
CA ASP A 196 -3.69 6.44 32.33
C ASP A 196 -5.12 6.22 32.83
N GLY A 197 -5.52 4.97 33.02
CA GLY A 197 -6.90 4.58 33.31
C GLY A 197 -7.29 3.22 32.71
N PRO A 198 -8.58 2.82 32.76
CA PRO A 198 -9.06 1.53 32.25
C PRO A 198 -9.19 1.48 30.71
N ARG A 199 -9.14 2.63 30.03
CA ARG A 199 -9.17 2.79 28.55
C ARG A 199 -10.32 2.05 27.85
N TYR A 200 -11.52 2.11 28.41
CA TYR A 200 -12.66 1.28 27.96
C TYR A 200 -12.98 1.41 26.45
N GLU A 201 -12.85 2.57 25.80
CA GLU A 201 -13.07 2.68 24.34
C GLU A 201 -12.10 1.81 23.53
N GLN A 202 -10.85 1.63 23.96
CA GLN A 202 -9.86 0.77 23.29
C GLN A 202 -10.17 -0.73 23.53
N ARG A 203 -10.75 -1.07 24.69
CA ARG A 203 -11.27 -2.41 24.99
C ARG A 203 -12.51 -2.71 24.14
N ILE A 204 -13.40 -1.74 23.96
CA ILE A 204 -14.59 -1.82 23.10
C ILE A 204 -14.19 -1.99 21.63
N ASP A 205 -13.26 -1.14 21.12
CA ASP A 205 -12.69 -1.26 19.78
C ASP A 205 -12.15 -2.69 19.55
N LYS A 206 -11.29 -3.18 20.44
CA LYS A 206 -10.66 -4.50 20.32
C LYS A 206 -11.65 -5.67 20.39
N LYS A 207 -12.67 -5.61 21.25
CA LYS A 207 -13.56 -6.76 21.53
C LYS A 207 -14.80 -6.80 20.64
N TYR A 208 -15.36 -5.65 20.22
CA TYR A 208 -16.68 -5.61 19.55
C TYR A 208 -16.71 -4.87 18.20
N ILE A 209 -15.80 -3.93 17.93
CA ILE A 209 -15.84 -3.12 16.71
C ILE A 209 -14.87 -3.63 15.64
N ASN A 210 -13.60 -3.88 16.00
CA ASN A 210 -12.55 -4.19 15.04
C ASN A 210 -12.75 -5.51 14.28
N GLY A 211 -13.37 -6.49 14.94
CA GLY A 211 -13.76 -7.78 14.37
C GLY A 211 -15.22 -7.86 13.90
N SER A 212 -15.89 -6.72 13.72
CA SER A 212 -17.31 -6.66 13.35
C SER A 212 -17.57 -7.26 11.96
N THR A 213 -18.57 -8.13 11.88
CA THR A 213 -19.15 -8.65 10.63
C THR A 213 -20.69 -8.62 10.72
N PRO A 214 -21.45 -8.80 9.62
CA PRO A 214 -22.92 -8.84 9.68
C PRO A 214 -23.47 -9.87 10.68
N GLU A 215 -22.79 -10.99 10.87
CA GLU A 215 -23.16 -12.07 11.80
C GLU A 215 -22.71 -11.82 13.25
N ASN A 216 -21.64 -11.04 13.45
CA ASN A 216 -21.06 -10.71 14.76
C ASN A 216 -20.68 -9.21 14.80
N SER A 217 -21.70 -8.36 14.80
CA SER A 217 -21.57 -6.91 14.98
C SER A 217 -22.29 -6.45 16.24
N TYR A 218 -21.86 -5.29 16.75
CA TYR A 218 -22.40 -4.68 17.97
C TYR A 218 -22.66 -3.20 17.71
N ARG A 219 -23.71 -2.65 18.32
CA ARG A 219 -23.96 -1.22 18.41
C ARG A 219 -23.49 -0.67 19.75
N VAL A 220 -23.01 0.57 19.77
CA VAL A 220 -22.47 1.22 20.97
C VAL A 220 -23.16 2.56 21.19
N GLU A 221 -23.84 2.69 22.34
CA GLU A 221 -24.39 3.96 22.83
C GLU A 221 -23.47 4.48 23.94
N THR A 222 -23.10 5.77 23.93
CA THR A 222 -22.30 6.38 25.00
C THR A 222 -22.86 7.71 25.44
N PHE A 223 -22.76 7.99 26.75
CA PHE A 223 -23.35 9.15 27.39
C PHE A 223 -22.37 9.73 28.41
N ARG A 224 -22.38 11.06 28.59
CA ARG A 224 -21.62 11.76 29.63
C ARG A 224 -22.56 12.59 30.51
N SER A 225 -22.39 12.51 31.83
CA SER A 225 -23.26 13.22 32.78
C SER A 225 -23.29 14.73 32.52
N PRO A 226 -24.44 15.41 32.71
CA PRO A 226 -24.53 16.86 32.53
C PRO A 226 -23.77 17.62 33.62
N THR A 227 -23.79 17.07 34.83
CA THR A 227 -23.17 17.57 36.06
C THR A 227 -21.82 16.90 36.33
N SER A 228 -20.98 17.56 37.12
CA SER A 228 -19.72 17.01 37.65
C SER A 228 -19.95 16.18 38.91
N MET A 229 -19.01 15.28 39.22
CA MET A 229 -19.07 14.45 40.42
C MET A 229 -18.95 15.30 41.71
N PRO A 230 -19.72 14.99 42.78
CA PRO A 230 -19.58 15.68 44.06
C PRO A 230 -18.18 15.50 44.66
N GLY A 231 -17.51 16.61 44.99
CA GLY A 231 -16.26 16.63 45.73
C GLY A 231 -14.96 16.43 44.92
N ASP A 232 -15.02 16.41 43.58
CA ASP A 232 -13.84 16.12 42.73
C ASP A 232 -13.57 17.19 41.65
N ASP A 233 -12.35 17.20 41.11
CA ASP A 233 -11.75 18.26 40.27
C ASP A 233 -12.30 18.30 38.83
N GLY A 234 -13.61 18.52 38.69
CA GLY A 234 -14.29 18.71 37.41
C GLY A 234 -14.49 17.42 36.59
N GLN A 235 -14.37 16.25 37.21
CA GLN A 235 -14.68 14.98 36.55
C GLN A 235 -16.19 14.80 36.32
N GLN A 236 -16.53 14.14 35.23
CA GLN A 236 -17.90 13.75 34.88
C GLN A 236 -17.97 12.24 34.65
N LEU A 237 -19.12 11.62 34.94
CA LEU A 237 -19.34 10.20 34.65
C LEU A 237 -19.47 10.01 33.14
N ARG A 238 -18.91 8.91 32.62
CA ARG A 238 -19.06 8.49 31.23
C ARG A 238 -19.45 7.03 31.17
N CYS A 239 -20.60 6.76 30.56
CA CYS A 239 -21.18 5.43 30.42
C CYS A 239 -21.09 4.96 28.98
N TYR A 240 -20.85 3.66 28.80
CA TYR A 240 -20.78 2.96 27.52
C TYR A 240 -21.67 1.73 27.59
N PHE A 241 -22.58 1.59 26.63
CA PHE A 241 -23.49 0.45 26.51
C PHE A 241 -23.29 -0.19 25.15
N VAL A 242 -22.85 -1.45 25.15
CA VAL A 242 -22.59 -2.25 23.96
C VAL A 242 -23.66 -3.34 23.86
N TYR A 243 -24.27 -3.51 22.69
CA TYR A 243 -25.28 -4.54 22.44
C TYR A 243 -25.04 -5.24 21.11
N LYS A 244 -25.16 -6.56 21.07
CA LYS A 244 -25.07 -7.36 19.84
C LYS A 244 -26.23 -7.03 18.90
N CYS A 245 -25.92 -6.77 17.63
CA CYS A 245 -26.91 -6.36 16.63
C CYS A 245 -27.90 -7.49 16.33
N GLN A 246 -29.16 -7.12 16.06
CA GLN A 246 -30.16 -8.02 15.50
C GLN A 246 -30.76 -7.41 14.23
N PHE A 247 -30.34 -7.93 13.07
CA PHE A 247 -30.87 -7.50 11.77
C PHE A 247 -32.19 -8.20 11.41
N ALA A 248 -32.98 -7.58 10.54
CA ALA A 248 -34.11 -8.24 9.88
C ALA A 248 -33.63 -9.08 8.69
N ASN A 249 -32.78 -8.51 7.84
CA ASN A 249 -32.01 -9.23 6.82
C ASN A 249 -30.52 -9.23 7.22
N PRO A 250 -29.91 -10.37 7.61
CA PRO A 250 -28.49 -10.43 7.95
C PRO A 250 -27.57 -10.44 6.72
N ASN A 251 -28.08 -10.82 5.54
CA ASN A 251 -27.30 -11.04 4.31
C ASN A 251 -27.88 -10.25 3.10
N PRO A 252 -27.93 -8.91 3.15
CA PRO A 252 -28.31 -8.09 2.00
C PRO A 252 -27.21 -8.11 0.92
N GLY A 253 -27.53 -7.61 -0.28
CA GLY A 253 -26.51 -7.34 -1.30
C GLY A 253 -25.55 -6.22 -0.85
N PRO A 254 -24.28 -6.24 -1.25
CA PRO A 254 -23.28 -5.24 -0.82
C PRO A 254 -23.55 -3.82 -1.33
N ASN A 255 -24.47 -3.68 -2.30
CA ASN A 255 -24.93 -2.41 -2.85
C ASN A 255 -26.33 -2.01 -2.35
N GLU A 256 -26.94 -2.80 -1.44
CA GLU A 256 -28.20 -2.42 -0.80
C GLU A 256 -27.97 -1.24 0.15
N THR A 257 -28.84 -0.25 0.11
CA THR A 257 -28.76 0.96 0.91
C THR A 257 -30.02 1.23 1.74
N ASN A 258 -31.15 0.56 1.45
CA ASN A 258 -32.43 0.81 2.11
C ASN A 258 -32.36 0.49 3.61
N ILE A 259 -32.41 1.53 4.43
CA ILE A 259 -32.15 1.46 5.87
C ILE A 259 -33.14 0.56 6.62
N ASP A 260 -34.39 0.43 6.16
CA ASP A 260 -35.39 -0.45 6.78
C ASP A 260 -35.16 -1.95 6.45
N ILE A 261 -34.29 -2.27 5.47
CA ILE A 261 -33.84 -3.64 5.16
C ILE A 261 -32.56 -3.99 5.93
N ILE A 262 -31.58 -3.08 5.93
CA ILE A 262 -30.22 -3.31 6.46
C ILE A 262 -30.05 -2.90 7.94
N GLY A 263 -31.06 -2.24 8.51
CA GLY A 263 -31.05 -1.67 9.85
C GLY A 263 -31.15 -2.71 10.97
N GLU A 264 -30.50 -2.41 12.08
CA GLU A 264 -30.65 -3.13 13.34
C GLU A 264 -32.04 -2.81 13.96
N LYS A 265 -32.71 -3.79 14.57
CA LYS A 265 -34.09 -3.66 15.08
C LYS A 265 -34.25 -2.53 16.11
N ARG A 266 -33.35 -2.42 17.09
CA ARG A 266 -33.42 -1.35 18.12
C ARG A 266 -33.11 0.02 17.51
N PHE A 267 -32.16 0.11 16.58
CA PHE A 267 -31.94 1.32 15.78
C PHE A 267 -33.22 1.73 15.03
N LEU A 268 -33.87 0.82 14.32
CA LEU A 268 -35.09 1.12 13.55
C LEU A 268 -36.30 1.50 14.42
N GLN A 269 -36.30 1.12 15.70
CA GLN A 269 -37.29 1.52 16.71
C GLN A 269 -36.96 2.86 17.38
N LYS A 270 -35.68 3.12 17.73
CA LYS A 270 -35.25 4.35 18.42
C LYS A 270 -35.02 5.54 17.50
N ALA A 271 -34.50 5.35 16.28
CA ALA A 271 -34.04 6.44 15.43
C ALA A 271 -35.21 7.26 14.89
N THR A 272 -35.13 8.59 15.04
CA THR A 272 -36.14 9.53 14.51
C THR A 272 -36.15 9.50 12.98
N ALA A 273 -37.27 9.92 12.36
CA ALA A 273 -37.39 9.97 10.90
C ALA A 273 -36.28 10.81 10.25
N ASN A 274 -35.85 11.89 10.92
CA ASN A 274 -34.73 12.74 10.49
C ASN A 274 -33.40 11.98 10.54
N THR A 275 -33.07 11.30 11.66
CA THR A 275 -31.85 10.47 11.75
C THR A 275 -31.86 9.34 10.71
N LYS A 276 -33.01 8.69 10.48
CA LYS A 276 -33.13 7.68 9.42
C LYS A 276 -32.83 8.27 8.03
N ALA A 277 -33.36 9.44 7.71
CA ALA A 277 -33.09 10.13 6.44
C ALA A 277 -31.62 10.52 6.28
N ILE A 278 -31.01 11.11 7.31
CA ILE A 278 -29.57 11.46 7.34
C ILE A 278 -28.70 10.21 7.12
N TYR A 279 -29.00 9.12 7.84
CA TYR A 279 -28.26 7.87 7.71
C TYR A 279 -28.50 7.22 6.33
N GLN A 280 -29.70 7.30 5.77
CA GLN A 280 -30.02 6.80 4.42
C GLN A 280 -29.18 7.51 3.34
N GLU A 281 -29.05 8.85 3.40
CA GLU A 281 -28.21 9.63 2.49
C GLU A 281 -26.72 9.28 2.64
N ILE A 282 -26.25 9.20 3.89
CA ILE A 282 -24.83 8.96 4.20
C ILE A 282 -24.42 7.51 3.87
N ILE A 283 -25.26 6.52 4.15
CA ILE A 283 -25.04 5.11 3.74
C ILE A 283 -24.99 4.99 2.22
N SER A 284 -25.89 5.67 1.50
CA SER A 284 -25.89 5.68 0.03
C SER A 284 -24.58 6.25 -0.53
N ASN A 285 -24.10 7.35 0.05
CA ASN A 285 -22.79 7.91 -0.30
C ASN A 285 -21.61 6.98 0.08
N ALA A 286 -21.69 6.26 1.20
CA ALA A 286 -20.63 5.35 1.67
C ALA A 286 -20.57 4.03 0.88
N VAL A 287 -21.71 3.58 0.33
CA VAL A 287 -21.77 2.47 -0.62
C VAL A 287 -21.23 2.90 -2.00
N ALA A 288 -21.51 4.12 -2.43
CA ALA A 288 -21.04 4.67 -3.72
C ALA A 288 -19.57 5.13 -3.73
N ARG A 289 -18.88 5.19 -2.58
CA ARG A 289 -17.49 5.66 -2.43
C ARG A 289 -16.61 4.62 -1.73
N SER A 290 -15.29 4.75 -1.85
CA SER A 290 -14.31 3.85 -1.22
C SER A 290 -13.78 4.35 0.13
N GLY A 291 -13.84 5.66 0.37
CA GLY A 291 -13.41 6.30 1.61
C GLY A 291 -14.56 6.72 2.52
N PRO A 292 -14.24 7.28 3.70
CA PRO A 292 -15.24 7.68 4.68
C PRO A 292 -16.08 8.84 4.14
N VAL A 293 -17.38 8.80 4.44
CA VAL A 293 -18.30 9.94 4.28
C VAL A 293 -18.38 10.65 5.61
N ILE A 294 -18.19 11.97 5.62
CA ILE A 294 -18.11 12.79 6.83
C ILE A 294 -18.97 14.03 6.61
N GLU A 295 -20.07 14.13 7.36
CA GLU A 295 -21.07 15.20 7.23
C GLU A 295 -21.31 15.87 8.58
N MET A 296 -21.53 17.19 8.57
CA MET A 296 -21.70 18.01 9.77
C MET A 296 -23.04 18.74 9.75
N PHE A 297 -23.76 18.65 10.87
CA PHE A 297 -25.09 19.22 11.05
C PHE A 297 -25.09 20.13 12.27
N GLU A 298 -25.76 21.26 12.14
CA GLU A 298 -25.94 22.22 13.23
C GLU A 298 -27.25 21.92 13.97
N ILE A 299 -27.31 22.16 15.27
CA ILE A 299 -28.52 21.96 16.06
C ILE A 299 -29.11 23.33 16.38
N GLU A 300 -30.39 23.53 16.06
CA GLU A 300 -31.11 24.78 16.29
C GLU A 300 -31.02 25.20 17.77
N LYS A 301 -30.84 26.51 18.03
CA LYS A 301 -30.66 27.13 19.36
C LYS A 301 -29.50 26.61 20.23
N SER A 302 -28.77 25.58 19.78
CA SER A 302 -27.69 24.93 20.52
C SER A 302 -26.31 25.24 19.93
N ARG A 303 -25.29 25.25 20.79
CA ARG A 303 -23.87 25.30 20.38
C ARG A 303 -23.22 23.91 20.33
N GLU A 304 -24.03 22.86 20.34
CA GLU A 304 -23.62 21.49 20.02
C GLU A 304 -23.65 21.28 18.50
N LYS A 305 -22.64 20.58 17.96
CA LYS A 305 -22.56 20.19 16.53
C LYS A 305 -22.64 18.67 16.43
N ARG A 306 -23.40 18.16 15.46
CA ARG A 306 -23.51 16.72 15.17
C ARG A 306 -22.61 16.38 13.99
N LEU A 307 -21.62 15.53 14.21
CA LEU A 307 -20.71 15.02 13.19
C LEU A 307 -21.05 13.54 12.92
N VAL A 308 -21.41 13.22 11.67
CA VAL A 308 -21.77 11.85 11.26
C VAL A 308 -20.73 11.33 10.28
N ILE A 309 -20.18 10.15 10.58
CA ILE A 309 -19.08 9.52 9.86
C ILE A 309 -19.54 8.11 9.45
N ALA A 310 -19.45 7.76 8.17
CA ALA A 310 -19.75 6.41 7.69
C ALA A 310 -18.62 5.81 6.87
N TYR A 311 -18.38 4.51 7.09
CA TYR A 311 -17.29 3.74 6.47
C TYR A 311 -17.63 2.25 6.44
N ARG A 312 -16.78 1.43 5.81
CA ARG A 312 -16.99 -0.02 5.69
C ARG A 312 -16.45 -0.76 6.92
N GLN A 313 -17.16 -1.78 7.39
CA GLN A 313 -16.77 -2.58 8.54
C GLN A 313 -15.38 -3.19 8.32
N GLY A 314 -14.51 -3.08 9.34
CA GLY A 314 -13.14 -3.58 9.28
C GLY A 314 -12.11 -2.76 8.48
N SER A 315 -12.46 -1.60 7.91
CA SER A 315 -11.53 -0.75 7.13
C SER A 315 -10.84 0.39 7.90
N ALA A 316 -11.14 0.54 9.20
CA ALA A 316 -10.49 1.49 10.11
C ALA A 316 -10.55 1.00 11.56
N MET A 317 -9.69 0.04 11.89
CA MET A 317 -9.62 -0.56 13.24
C MET A 317 -9.06 0.44 14.27
N GLY A 318 -9.75 0.58 15.41
CA GLY A 318 -9.39 1.53 16.47
C GLY A 318 -9.89 2.97 16.27
N LEU A 319 -10.76 3.22 15.29
CA LEU A 319 -11.25 4.58 14.97
C LEU A 319 -12.16 5.16 16.06
N PHE A 320 -12.95 4.35 16.78
CA PHE A 320 -13.94 4.86 17.73
C PHE A 320 -13.31 5.52 18.97
N SER A 321 -12.24 4.92 19.50
CA SER A 321 -11.40 5.52 20.55
C SER A 321 -10.54 6.67 20.01
N ALA A 322 -9.93 6.51 18.83
CA ALA A 322 -9.08 7.54 18.24
C ALA A 322 -9.84 8.86 17.95
N LEU A 323 -11.14 8.78 17.63
CA LEU A 323 -12.02 9.95 17.50
C LEU A 323 -12.16 10.74 18.80
N SER A 324 -12.04 10.11 19.99
CA SER A 324 -12.01 10.83 21.25
C SER A 324 -10.74 11.65 21.41
N ASP A 325 -9.57 11.09 21.13
CA ASP A 325 -8.30 11.82 21.20
C ASP A 325 -8.33 13.06 20.27
N LEU A 326 -8.91 12.92 19.07
CA LEU A 326 -9.06 14.01 18.12
C LEU A 326 -9.90 15.18 18.65
N TYR A 327 -11.15 14.97 19.09
CA TYR A 327 -11.93 16.11 19.58
C TYR A 327 -11.45 16.62 20.96
N HIS A 328 -10.78 15.78 21.77
CA HIS A 328 -10.10 16.23 22.99
C HIS A 328 -8.89 17.13 22.71
N TYR A 329 -8.13 16.90 21.63
CA TYR A 329 -7.02 17.77 21.21
C TYR A 329 -7.49 19.21 20.96
N TYR A 330 -8.66 19.36 20.33
CA TYR A 330 -9.35 20.64 20.13
C TYR A 330 -10.17 21.14 21.33
N ARG A 331 -10.02 20.51 22.52
CA ARG A 331 -10.73 20.85 23.77
C ARG A 331 -12.25 20.88 23.65
N LEU A 332 -12.80 20.07 22.75
CA LEU A 332 -14.22 19.73 22.74
C LEU A 332 -14.46 18.51 23.65
N THR A 333 -15.72 18.30 24.03
CA THR A 333 -16.16 17.07 24.64
C THR A 333 -17.41 16.55 23.93
N SER A 334 -17.64 15.25 23.97
CA SER A 334 -18.89 14.68 23.49
C SER A 334 -19.91 14.60 24.63
N SER A 335 -21.17 14.93 24.33
CA SER A 335 -22.31 14.69 25.22
C SER A 335 -22.81 13.25 25.08
N ARG A 336 -22.93 12.77 23.84
CA ARG A 336 -23.31 11.42 23.45
C ARG A 336 -22.63 11.00 22.14
N LYS A 337 -22.27 9.71 22.05
CA LYS A 337 -21.85 9.05 20.80
C LYS A 337 -22.76 7.87 20.49
N TYR A 338 -22.98 7.61 19.22
CA TYR A 338 -23.59 6.37 18.72
C TYR A 338 -22.66 5.74 17.70
N LEU A 339 -22.51 4.42 17.74
CA LEU A 339 -21.97 3.60 16.66
C LEU A 339 -23.04 2.57 16.30
N GLU A 340 -23.54 2.66 15.07
CA GLU A 340 -24.54 1.75 14.51
C GLU A 340 -23.89 0.94 13.38
N ASN A 341 -24.11 -0.37 13.36
CA ASN A 341 -23.67 -1.26 12.29
C ASN A 341 -24.88 -1.72 11.48
N PHE A 342 -24.68 -1.86 10.16
CA PHE A 342 -25.69 -2.26 9.19
C PHE A 342 -25.28 -3.56 8.50
N SER A 343 -26.24 -4.41 8.14
CA SER A 343 -25.93 -5.76 7.61
C SER A 343 -25.31 -5.77 6.21
N ASN A 344 -25.32 -4.65 5.48
CA ASN A 344 -24.57 -4.47 4.24
C ASN A 344 -23.06 -4.21 4.45
N GLY A 345 -22.57 -4.26 5.70
CA GLY A 345 -21.17 -4.03 6.02
C GLY A 345 -20.78 -2.56 6.17
N ILE A 346 -21.73 -1.64 6.38
CA ILE A 346 -21.46 -0.24 6.73
C ILE A 346 -21.49 -0.05 8.25
N THR A 347 -20.63 0.83 8.77
CA THR A 347 -20.67 1.39 10.12
C THR A 347 -20.96 2.88 10.04
N VAL A 348 -21.85 3.39 10.90
CA VAL A 348 -22.11 4.84 11.05
C VAL A 348 -21.85 5.26 12.48
N ILE A 349 -20.93 6.22 12.67
CA ILE A 349 -20.66 6.87 13.96
C ILE A 349 -21.29 8.27 13.95
N SER A 350 -22.13 8.58 14.94
CA SER A 350 -22.69 9.93 15.15
C SER A 350 -22.17 10.50 16.46
N LEU A 351 -21.33 11.53 16.38
CA LEU A 351 -20.75 12.25 17.51
C LEU A 351 -21.52 13.55 17.74
N TYR A 352 -21.95 13.80 18.98
CA TYR A 352 -22.49 15.10 19.40
C TYR A 352 -21.43 15.83 20.21
N LEU A 353 -20.91 16.94 19.69
CA LEU A 353 -19.72 17.65 20.19
C LEU A 353 -20.06 19.05 20.69
N ARG A 354 -19.55 19.41 21.86
CA ARG A 354 -19.73 20.71 22.53
C ARG A 354 -18.39 21.21 23.10
N PRO A 355 -18.15 22.54 23.21
CA PRO A 355 -16.95 23.05 23.87
C PRO A 355 -16.95 22.71 25.37
N VAL A 356 -15.76 22.60 25.97
CA VAL A 356 -15.62 22.52 27.44
C VAL A 356 -16.00 23.85 28.09
N LYS A 357 -16.68 23.80 29.24
CA LYS A 357 -17.11 24.96 30.02
C LYS A 357 -15.97 25.50 30.90
N ASP A 358 -14.90 25.98 30.28
CA ASP A 358 -13.71 26.52 30.96
C ASP A 358 -13.26 27.82 30.27
N ALA A 359 -13.10 28.89 31.05
CA ALA A 359 -12.78 30.23 30.56
C ALA A 359 -11.32 30.40 30.12
N GLU A 360 -10.37 29.67 30.72
CA GLU A 360 -8.98 29.70 30.28
C GLU A 360 -8.78 28.93 28.96
N ILE A 361 -9.52 27.83 28.80
CA ILE A 361 -9.53 27.06 27.55
C ILE A 361 -10.11 27.89 26.41
N ALA A 362 -11.24 28.57 26.64
CA ALA A 362 -11.89 29.44 25.65
C ALA A 362 -11.03 30.61 25.15
N ALA A 363 -9.98 30.99 25.88
CA ALA A 363 -9.04 32.04 25.47
C ALA A 363 -7.79 31.52 24.72
N LYS A 364 -7.51 30.21 24.76
CA LYS A 364 -6.28 29.59 24.22
C LYS A 364 -6.52 28.68 23.02
N TYR A 365 -7.76 28.29 22.76
CA TYR A 365 -8.14 27.35 21.71
C TYR A 365 -9.17 27.96 20.74
N PRO A 366 -9.22 27.52 19.47
CA PRO A 366 -10.17 28.04 18.50
C PRO A 366 -11.62 27.76 18.91
N PRO A 367 -12.58 28.63 18.51
CA PRO A 367 -14.00 28.39 18.77
C PRO A 367 -14.48 27.11 18.06
N ILE A 368 -15.53 26.46 18.59
CA ILE A 368 -16.03 25.17 18.05
C ILE A 368 -16.38 25.26 16.56
N GLU A 369 -16.85 26.42 16.11
CA GLU A 369 -17.16 26.73 14.71
C GLU A 369 -15.93 26.60 13.80
N ALA A 370 -14.73 26.97 14.25
CA ALA A 370 -13.48 26.75 13.51
C ALA A 370 -12.90 25.34 13.76
N ALA A 371 -12.98 24.84 15.00
CA ALA A 371 -12.45 23.53 15.37
C ALA A 371 -13.12 22.37 14.62
N ILE A 372 -14.45 22.45 14.40
CA ILE A 372 -15.21 21.36 13.76
C ILE A 372 -14.77 21.12 12.31
N HIS A 373 -14.46 22.17 11.55
CA HIS A 373 -13.95 22.04 10.18
C HIS A 373 -12.55 21.41 10.11
N GLN A 374 -11.69 21.69 11.09
CA GLN A 374 -10.40 21.01 11.18
C GLN A 374 -10.56 19.54 11.58
N ILE A 375 -11.45 19.23 12.52
CA ILE A 375 -11.79 17.84 12.88
C ILE A 375 -12.29 17.08 11.66
N ILE A 376 -13.19 17.64 10.84
CA ILE A 376 -13.69 17.00 9.60
C ILE A 376 -12.54 16.62 8.66
N LYS A 377 -11.58 17.53 8.43
CA LYS A 377 -10.39 17.26 7.59
C LYS A 377 -9.49 16.19 8.21
N GLU A 378 -9.33 16.20 9.53
CA GLU A 378 -8.44 15.28 10.26
C GLU A 378 -9.05 13.88 10.46
N VAL A 379 -10.38 13.72 10.48
CA VAL A 379 -11.04 12.39 10.52
C VAL A 379 -10.63 11.53 9.30
N SER A 380 -10.47 12.12 8.12
CA SER A 380 -9.96 11.39 6.94
C SER A 380 -8.48 11.01 7.03
N LEU A 381 -7.67 11.75 7.79
CA LEU A 381 -6.29 11.37 8.08
C LEU A 381 -6.25 10.25 9.14
N LEU A 382 -7.10 10.36 10.16
CA LEU A 382 -7.30 9.38 11.21
C LEU A 382 -7.81 8.05 10.66
N TYR A 383 -8.72 8.06 9.68
CA TYR A 383 -9.22 6.86 9.01
C TYR A 383 -8.11 6.03 8.34
N CYS A 384 -7.10 6.69 7.76
CA CYS A 384 -5.98 6.01 7.12
C CYS A 384 -5.08 5.27 8.13
N ILE A 385 -4.85 5.86 9.31
CA ILE A 385 -4.00 5.30 10.39
C ILE A 385 -4.62 5.68 11.77
N PRO A 386 -5.63 4.96 12.27
CA PRO A 386 -6.33 5.35 13.50
C PRO A 386 -5.48 5.21 14.77
N GLN A 387 -4.48 4.33 14.72
CA GLN A 387 -3.57 4.04 15.82
C GLN A 387 -2.13 4.16 15.31
N ASN A 388 -1.54 5.36 15.46
CA ASN A 388 -0.19 5.63 14.95
C ASN A 388 0.88 5.36 16.03
N ARG A 389 2.13 5.12 15.60
CA ARG A 389 3.24 4.72 16.51
C ARG A 389 3.58 5.78 17.58
N PHE A 390 3.16 7.02 17.39
CA PHE A 390 3.44 8.18 18.25
C PHE A 390 2.17 8.74 18.92
N GLN A 391 1.08 7.96 18.98
CA GLN A 391 -0.23 8.34 19.56
C GLN A 391 -0.12 9.03 20.94
N HIS A 392 0.86 8.65 21.77
CA HIS A 392 1.08 9.29 23.08
C HIS A 392 1.38 10.80 22.97
N HIS A 393 2.14 11.24 21.96
CA HIS A 393 2.41 12.68 21.76
C HIS A 393 1.16 13.44 21.32
N PHE A 394 0.24 12.78 20.62
CA PHE A 394 -1.06 13.33 20.22
C PHE A 394 -2.05 13.39 21.38
N ALA A 395 -2.25 12.29 22.10
CA ALA A 395 -3.14 12.22 23.27
C ALA A 395 -2.70 13.15 24.41
N SER A 396 -1.39 13.39 24.57
CA SER A 396 -0.85 14.39 25.52
C SER A 396 -0.86 15.84 24.99
N GLY A 397 -1.24 16.07 23.73
CA GLY A 397 -1.30 17.40 23.12
C GLY A 397 0.06 18.04 22.79
N ARG A 398 1.16 17.27 22.86
CA ARG A 398 2.51 17.74 22.49
C ARG A 398 2.66 17.94 20.98
N LEU A 399 2.05 17.05 20.20
CA LEU A 399 2.00 17.09 18.74
C LEU A 399 0.56 16.94 18.27
N SER A 400 0.24 17.45 17.08
CA SER A 400 -1.03 17.25 16.39
C SER A 400 -1.15 15.84 15.79
N LEU A 401 -2.35 15.51 15.30
CA LEU A 401 -2.55 14.30 14.49
C LEU A 401 -1.69 14.33 13.23
N GLN A 402 -1.60 15.50 12.58
CA GLN A 402 -0.83 15.68 11.36
C GLN A 402 0.66 15.43 11.60
N GLU A 403 1.24 16.02 12.65
CA GLU A 403 2.65 15.85 13.02
C GLU A 403 2.97 14.39 13.41
N THR A 404 2.09 13.72 14.17
CA THR A 404 2.32 12.31 14.58
C THR A 404 2.13 11.29 13.45
N ILE A 405 1.18 11.50 12.53
CA ILE A 405 1.00 10.64 11.35
C ILE A 405 2.10 10.90 10.30
N TYR A 406 2.53 12.15 10.11
CA TYR A 406 3.74 12.47 9.34
C TYR A 406 4.96 11.71 9.91
N ALA A 407 5.18 11.78 11.22
CA ALA A 407 6.29 11.09 11.88
C ALA A 407 6.20 9.56 11.75
N HIS A 408 4.99 8.99 11.74
CA HIS A 408 4.79 7.58 11.47
C HIS A 408 5.17 7.19 10.03
N CYS A 409 4.77 7.96 9.03
CA CYS A 409 5.16 7.72 7.63
C CYS A 409 6.68 7.86 7.42
N ALA A 410 7.30 8.88 8.02
CA ALA A 410 8.74 9.06 7.99
C ALA A 410 9.47 7.92 8.73
N TRP A 411 8.99 7.45 9.90
CA TRP A 411 9.54 6.28 10.59
C TRP A 411 9.52 5.00 9.72
N VAL A 412 8.45 4.76 8.95
CA VAL A 412 8.40 3.64 7.98
C VAL A 412 9.48 3.79 6.89
N PHE A 413 9.68 5.00 6.36
CA PHE A 413 10.73 5.30 5.38
C PHE A 413 12.14 5.08 5.97
N VAL A 414 12.42 5.68 7.13
CA VAL A 414 13.71 5.57 7.83
C VAL A 414 14.06 4.12 8.13
N GLN A 415 13.08 3.30 8.55
CA GLN A 415 13.26 1.86 8.81
C GLN A 415 13.80 1.09 7.59
N GLN A 416 13.44 1.46 6.36
CA GLN A 416 13.93 0.80 5.14
C GLN A 416 15.33 1.27 4.71
N PHE A 417 15.69 2.52 5.03
CA PHE A 417 16.78 3.22 4.33
C PHE A 417 17.94 3.66 5.21
N LEU A 418 17.88 3.43 6.53
CA LEU A 418 18.97 3.82 7.44
C LEU A 418 19.94 2.67 7.75
N ASN A 419 19.49 1.40 7.73
CA ASN A 419 20.37 0.22 7.78
C ASN A 419 21.04 -0.06 6.42
N ARG A 420 21.83 0.89 5.91
CA ARG A 420 22.63 0.74 4.69
C ARG A 420 24.07 0.38 5.03
N LEU A 421 24.77 -0.23 4.07
CA LEU A 421 26.13 -0.70 4.27
C LEU A 421 27.13 0.45 4.41
N GLY A 422 27.96 0.40 5.45
CA GLY A 422 29.01 1.38 5.73
C GLY A 422 30.18 1.31 4.75
N SER A 423 31.04 2.33 4.79
CA SER A 423 32.27 2.43 3.99
C SER A 423 33.20 1.22 4.15
N GLU A 424 33.16 0.56 5.31
CA GLU A 424 33.92 -0.63 5.65
C GLU A 424 33.50 -1.82 4.79
N TYR A 425 32.20 -1.96 4.50
CA TYR A 425 31.71 -3.00 3.59
C TYR A 425 32.15 -2.73 2.15
N ILE A 426 32.13 -1.47 1.71
CA ILE A 426 32.59 -1.09 0.37
C ILE A 426 34.08 -1.43 0.23
N SER A 427 34.91 -0.97 1.17
CA SER A 427 36.35 -1.29 1.21
C SER A 427 36.62 -2.80 1.25
N LEU A 428 35.82 -3.57 1.99
CA LEU A 428 35.94 -5.04 2.02
C LEU A 428 35.48 -5.70 0.70
N SER A 429 34.47 -5.15 0.03
CA SER A 429 33.97 -5.64 -1.25
C SER A 429 34.97 -5.37 -2.39
N ASP A 430 35.66 -4.24 -2.36
CA ASP A 430 36.67 -3.87 -3.36
C ASP A 430 37.98 -4.68 -3.22
N LEU A 431 38.26 -5.19 -2.01
CA LEU A 431 39.43 -6.02 -1.69
C LEU A 431 39.23 -7.52 -1.98
N LEU A 432 38.00 -7.97 -2.28
CA LEU A 432 37.67 -9.39 -2.40
C LEU A 432 37.27 -9.76 -3.83
N ASP A 433 38.00 -10.73 -4.43
CA ASP A 433 37.66 -11.28 -5.74
C ASP A 433 36.23 -11.86 -5.76
N SER A 434 35.34 -11.22 -6.51
CA SER A 434 33.95 -11.60 -6.69
C SER A 434 33.75 -12.87 -7.52
N ASN A 435 34.78 -13.34 -8.22
CA ASN A 435 34.77 -14.62 -8.94
C ASN A 435 35.03 -15.83 -8.01
N ASN A 436 35.51 -15.58 -6.79
CA ASN A 436 35.73 -16.62 -5.78
C ASN A 436 34.46 -16.84 -4.96
N SER A 437 33.85 -18.02 -5.10
CA SER A 437 32.60 -18.38 -4.42
C SER A 437 32.67 -18.30 -2.89
N VAL A 438 33.85 -18.51 -2.28
CA VAL A 438 34.03 -18.40 -0.82
C VAL A 438 33.98 -16.93 -0.38
N HIS A 439 34.56 -16.03 -1.17
CA HIS A 439 34.53 -14.60 -0.90
C HIS A 439 33.11 -14.03 -1.09
N ALA A 440 32.43 -14.43 -2.16
CA ALA A 440 31.05 -14.02 -2.44
C ALA A 440 30.08 -14.48 -1.33
N GLU A 441 30.18 -15.73 -0.86
CA GLU A 441 29.37 -16.25 0.24
C GLU A 441 29.66 -15.52 1.57
N LEU A 442 30.93 -15.18 1.84
CA LEU A 442 31.33 -14.41 3.01
C LEU A 442 30.78 -12.98 2.97
N LEU A 443 30.92 -12.28 1.84
CA LEU A 443 30.34 -10.94 1.63
C LEU A 443 28.82 -10.94 1.83
N ALA A 444 28.11 -11.93 1.26
CA ALA A 444 26.66 -12.05 1.44
C ALA A 444 26.26 -12.23 2.92
N LYS A 445 27.01 -13.05 3.68
CA LYS A 445 26.81 -13.23 5.13
C LYS A 445 27.10 -11.95 5.92
N ILE A 446 28.18 -11.23 5.61
CA ILE A 446 28.55 -9.96 6.25
C ILE A 446 27.50 -8.87 5.94
N LYS A 447 27.08 -8.72 4.67
CA LYS A 447 26.00 -7.82 4.25
C LYS A 447 24.71 -8.04 5.04
N LYS A 448 24.30 -9.30 5.20
CA LYS A 448 23.10 -9.69 5.97
C LYS A 448 23.23 -9.39 7.46
N ARG A 449 24.44 -9.50 8.02
CA ARG A 449 24.73 -9.23 9.43
C ARG A 449 24.73 -7.72 9.73
N LEU A 450 25.49 -6.92 8.98
CA LEU A 450 25.57 -5.46 9.15
C LEU A 450 24.18 -4.80 9.05
N ARG A 451 23.35 -5.21 8.08
CA ARG A 451 21.95 -4.74 7.94
C ARG A 451 21.00 -5.20 9.06
N THR A 452 21.46 -5.99 10.03
CA THR A 452 20.64 -6.52 11.14
C THR A 452 21.00 -5.92 12.51
N GLU A 453 22.23 -5.45 12.71
CA GLU A 453 22.75 -5.17 14.06
C GLU A 453 22.70 -3.69 14.52
N THR A 454 22.55 -2.71 13.61
CA THR A 454 22.72 -1.28 13.98
C THR A 454 21.42 -0.56 14.40
N PHE A 455 20.38 -0.48 13.55
CA PHE A 455 19.16 0.28 13.86
C PHE A 455 17.89 -0.58 13.82
N THR A 456 17.34 -0.89 15.00
CA THR A 456 16.06 -1.62 15.09
C THR A 456 14.86 -0.69 14.90
N SER A 457 13.72 -1.26 14.50
CA SER A 457 12.45 -0.51 14.32
C SER A 457 12.00 0.18 15.62
N ASP A 458 12.26 -0.45 16.76
CA ASP A 458 11.99 0.11 18.08
C ASP A 458 13.00 1.19 18.48
N TYR A 459 14.31 1.02 18.23
CA TYR A 459 15.33 2.05 18.51
C TYR A 459 15.13 3.35 17.70
N ILE A 460 14.75 3.23 16.42
CA ILE A 460 14.35 4.41 15.61
C ILE A 460 13.10 5.06 16.21
N SER A 461 12.15 4.26 16.72
CA SER A 461 10.95 4.78 17.40
C SER A 461 11.30 5.49 18.72
N GLU A 462 12.25 4.99 19.50
CA GLU A 462 12.75 5.63 20.72
C GLU A 462 13.38 6.98 20.42
N ILE A 463 14.27 7.05 19.41
CA ILE A 463 14.89 8.32 18.97
C ILE A 463 13.83 9.35 18.55
N VAL A 464 12.82 8.95 17.76
CA VAL A 464 11.75 9.88 17.35
C VAL A 464 10.95 10.42 18.54
N ASN A 465 10.68 9.60 19.56
CA ASN A 465 9.99 10.06 20.78
C ASN A 465 10.82 11.10 21.61
N LYS A 466 12.16 11.13 21.49
CA LYS A 466 13.01 12.10 22.20
C LYS A 466 12.86 13.55 21.68
N TYR A 467 12.51 13.73 20.42
CA TYR A 467 12.68 15.00 19.70
C TYR A 467 11.39 15.60 19.09
N PRO A 468 10.28 15.75 19.84
CA PRO A 468 9.03 16.28 19.29
C PRO A 468 9.18 17.65 18.63
N GLU A 469 10.04 18.53 19.15
CA GLU A 469 10.29 19.87 18.57
C GLU A 469 10.94 19.80 17.18
N LEU A 470 11.85 18.84 16.95
CA LEU A 470 12.43 18.63 15.61
C LEU A 470 11.38 18.05 14.66
N ILE A 471 10.55 17.12 15.14
CA ILE A 471 9.45 16.53 14.37
C ILE A 471 8.45 17.61 13.94
N HIS A 472 8.15 18.57 14.81
CA HIS A 472 7.36 19.75 14.48
C HIS A 472 8.04 20.58 13.37
N LYS A 473 9.32 20.97 13.50
CA LYS A 473 10.01 21.75 12.45
C LYS A 473 10.18 20.99 11.11
N LEU A 474 10.41 19.68 11.15
CA LEU A 474 10.43 18.81 9.98
C LEU A 474 9.05 18.68 9.32
N TYR A 475 7.97 18.70 10.11
CA TYR A 475 6.61 18.77 9.58
C TYR A 475 6.30 20.12 8.94
N LEU A 476 6.78 21.25 9.48
CA LEU A 476 6.58 22.57 8.85
C LEU A 476 7.19 22.65 7.45
N ASP A 477 8.40 22.11 7.24
CA ASP A 477 9.07 22.01 5.93
C ASP A 477 8.27 21.15 4.92
N PHE A 478 7.79 19.98 5.36
CA PHE A 478 6.91 19.11 4.56
C PHE A 478 5.58 19.80 4.20
N ALA A 479 4.92 20.44 5.18
CA ALA A 479 3.64 21.11 4.98
C ALA A 479 3.78 22.34 4.07
N ASN A 480 4.80 23.17 4.26
CA ASN A 480 5.10 24.31 3.39
C ASN A 480 5.31 23.90 1.91
N THR A 481 5.82 22.68 1.67
CA THR A 481 6.09 22.17 0.33
C THR A 481 4.85 21.54 -0.34
N HIS A 482 3.95 20.90 0.43
CA HIS A 482 2.86 20.08 -0.13
C HIS A 482 1.43 20.51 0.25
N TYR A 483 1.24 21.52 1.10
CA TYR A 483 -0.08 22.07 1.43
C TYR A 483 -0.54 23.07 0.36
N VAL A 484 -1.70 22.82 -0.24
CA VAL A 484 -2.31 23.73 -1.24
C VAL A 484 -3.35 24.63 -0.56
N GLN A 485 -3.27 25.94 -0.83
CA GLN A 485 -4.34 26.88 -0.52
C GLN A 485 -5.30 26.97 -1.71
N THR A 486 -6.46 26.32 -1.62
CA THR A 486 -7.45 26.26 -2.71
C THR A 486 -8.38 27.48 -2.81
N ARG A 487 -8.22 28.48 -1.94
CA ARG A 487 -9.12 29.64 -1.81
C ARG A 487 -8.36 30.92 -1.48
N GLY A 488 -8.91 32.06 -1.90
CA GLY A 488 -8.31 33.38 -1.69
C GLY A 488 -8.67 34.01 -0.34
N PRO A 489 -7.79 34.84 0.26
CA PRO A 489 -7.96 35.43 1.59
C PRO A 489 -9.03 36.53 1.70
N ALA A 490 -9.94 36.62 0.72
CA ALA A 490 -11.08 37.54 0.68
C ALA A 490 -12.42 36.83 0.45
N GLU A 491 -12.43 35.50 0.27
CA GLU A 491 -13.65 34.67 0.20
C GLU A 491 -13.68 33.58 1.29
N ASP A 492 -12.54 33.19 1.86
CA ASP A 492 -12.49 32.46 3.12
C ASP A 492 -12.44 33.45 4.31
N ASP A 493 -13.56 33.61 5.01
CA ASP A 493 -13.65 34.20 6.37
C ASP A 493 -12.95 33.32 7.45
N PHE A 494 -12.14 32.35 7.02
CA PHE A 494 -11.66 31.26 7.85
C PHE A 494 -10.34 31.57 8.54
N LEU A 495 -10.35 31.41 9.87
CA LEU A 495 -9.12 31.32 10.66
C LEU A 495 -8.22 30.20 10.09
N PRO A 496 -6.91 30.45 9.94
CA PRO A 496 -5.98 29.42 9.53
C PRO A 496 -6.00 28.24 10.52
N THR A 497 -5.79 27.02 10.03
CA THR A 497 -5.81 25.79 10.88
C THR A 497 -4.80 25.93 12.02
N LEU A 498 -4.94 25.24 13.17
CA LEU A 498 -3.93 25.39 14.24
C LEU A 498 -2.49 25.07 13.78
N SER A 499 -2.33 24.14 12.84
CA SER A 499 -1.06 23.85 12.18
C SER A 499 -0.59 24.98 11.25
N TYR A 500 -1.51 25.67 10.57
CA TYR A 500 -1.20 26.78 9.66
C TYR A 500 -1.04 28.13 10.40
N LEU A 501 -1.71 28.34 11.53
CA LEU A 501 -1.40 29.37 12.52
C LEU A 501 0.03 29.21 13.05
N ARG A 502 0.45 27.97 13.37
CA ARG A 502 1.86 27.68 13.68
C ARG A 502 2.78 28.02 12.51
N LEU A 503 2.48 27.61 11.27
CA LEU A 503 3.23 28.03 10.07
C LEU A 503 3.30 29.56 9.83
N GLN A 504 2.41 30.35 10.44
CA GLN A 504 2.45 31.83 10.39
C GLN A 504 3.16 32.47 11.60
N VAL A 505 3.37 31.73 12.70
CA VAL A 505 3.99 32.20 13.95
C VAL A 505 5.44 31.71 14.09
N ASP A 506 5.73 30.51 13.60
CA ASP A 506 7.03 29.86 13.63
C ASP A 506 7.78 30.01 12.29
N GLU A 507 9.10 30.25 12.36
CA GLU A 507 9.93 30.28 11.15
C GLU A 507 9.99 28.90 10.48
N VAL A 508 9.58 28.84 9.20
CA VAL A 508 9.84 27.69 8.32
C VAL A 508 11.32 27.72 7.93
N LEU A 509 12.09 26.77 8.45
CA LEU A 509 13.53 26.66 8.21
C LEU A 509 13.80 26.02 6.84
N ASP A 510 14.75 26.59 6.09
CA ASP A 510 15.26 25.96 4.87
C ASP A 510 16.12 24.72 5.15
N GLY A 511 16.33 23.86 4.15
CA GLY A 511 17.11 22.62 4.28
C GLY A 511 18.49 22.79 4.94
N PRO A 512 19.29 23.83 4.61
CA PRO A 512 20.52 24.16 5.33
C PRO A 512 20.33 24.48 6.82
N LYS A 513 19.41 25.40 7.17
CA LYS A 513 19.09 25.72 8.58
C LYS A 513 18.57 24.50 9.34
N LEU A 514 17.71 23.71 8.71
CA LEU A 514 17.11 22.51 9.28
C LEU A 514 18.15 21.41 9.50
N LYS A 515 19.16 21.28 8.62
CA LYS A 515 20.34 20.45 8.87
C LYS A 515 21.10 20.95 10.10
N GLN A 516 21.41 22.25 10.17
CA GLN A 516 22.15 22.83 11.30
C GLN A 516 21.42 22.61 12.64
N LEU A 517 20.09 22.78 12.67
CA LEU A 517 19.26 22.53 13.86
C LEU A 517 19.31 21.05 14.31
N ILE A 518 19.32 20.11 13.36
CA ILE A 518 19.48 18.68 13.67
C ILE A 518 20.84 18.43 14.30
N THR A 519 21.93 18.84 13.65
CA THR A 519 23.31 18.67 14.15
C THR A 519 23.53 19.35 15.51
N SER A 520 22.86 20.47 15.80
CA SER A 520 22.99 21.18 17.08
C SER A 520 22.15 20.63 18.23
N THR A 521 21.19 19.73 17.95
CA THR A 521 20.20 19.27 18.94
C THR A 521 20.21 17.75 19.15
N ALA A 522 20.70 16.98 18.17
CA ALA A 522 20.95 15.55 18.31
C ALA A 522 22.01 15.29 19.40
N ALA A 523 21.77 14.30 20.27
CA ALA A 523 22.65 14.00 21.39
C ALA A 523 23.86 13.11 21.01
N ASN A 524 23.81 12.49 19.83
CA ASN A 524 24.84 11.61 19.27
C ASN A 524 24.58 11.38 17.76
N GLU A 525 25.53 10.74 17.09
CA GLU A 525 25.49 10.48 15.64
C GLU A 525 24.30 9.63 15.18
N HIS A 526 23.86 8.62 15.94
CA HIS A 526 22.70 7.80 15.59
C HIS A 526 21.40 8.62 15.63
N ASP A 527 21.25 9.47 16.63
CA ASP A 527 20.12 10.38 16.77
C ASP A 527 20.12 11.44 15.62
N GLU A 528 21.29 11.93 15.20
CA GLU A 528 21.43 12.81 14.03
C GLU A 528 21.10 12.08 12.71
N MET A 529 21.54 10.84 12.52
CA MET A 529 21.26 10.04 11.32
C MET A 529 19.75 9.85 11.12
N VAL A 530 19.02 9.50 12.18
CA VAL A 530 17.56 9.32 12.14
C VAL A 530 16.86 10.62 11.77
N MET A 531 17.22 11.74 12.41
CA MET A 531 16.59 13.04 12.14
C MET A 531 16.98 13.60 10.75
N SER A 532 18.20 13.36 10.29
CA SER A 532 18.61 13.71 8.92
C SER A 532 17.88 12.88 7.86
N ALA A 533 17.48 11.64 8.15
CA ALA A 533 16.71 10.81 7.24
C ALA A 533 15.25 11.29 7.07
N PHE A 534 14.67 12.01 8.05
CA PHE A 534 13.40 12.73 7.87
C PHE A 534 13.55 13.89 6.87
N ARG A 535 14.65 14.64 6.92
CA ARG A 535 14.94 15.69 5.91
C ARG A 535 15.12 15.09 4.51
N VAL A 536 15.70 13.90 4.39
CA VAL A 536 15.77 13.15 3.11
C VAL A 536 14.38 12.70 2.65
N PHE A 537 13.50 12.25 3.55
CA PHE A 537 12.11 11.92 3.22
C PHE A 537 11.38 13.12 2.62
N ASN A 538 11.39 14.28 3.29
CA ASN A 538 10.78 15.52 2.79
C ASN A 538 11.29 15.89 1.39
N ALA A 539 12.61 16.03 1.23
CA ALA A 539 13.25 16.43 -0.03
C ALA A 539 13.06 15.41 -1.18
N SER A 540 12.60 14.19 -0.89
CA SER A 540 12.32 13.17 -1.90
C SER A 540 10.87 13.18 -2.39
N ILE A 541 9.92 13.83 -1.73
CA ILE A 541 8.49 13.75 -2.10
C ILE A 541 8.19 14.68 -3.28
N LEU A 542 7.63 14.10 -4.36
CA LEU A 542 7.20 14.83 -5.56
C LEU A 542 5.68 15.05 -5.61
N LYS A 543 4.90 14.08 -5.10
CA LYS A 543 3.43 14.14 -4.98
C LYS A 543 3.01 13.42 -3.71
N THR A 544 1.96 13.90 -3.02
CA THR A 544 1.32 13.17 -1.92
C THR A 544 -0.15 13.51 -1.76
N ASN A 545 -0.97 12.54 -1.31
CA ASN A 545 -2.38 12.75 -0.96
C ASN A 545 -2.58 13.15 0.52
N PHE A 546 -1.50 13.38 1.29
CA PHE A 546 -1.54 13.61 2.73
C PHE A 546 -2.55 14.69 3.16
N PHE A 547 -2.70 15.75 2.38
CA PHE A 547 -3.61 16.88 2.67
C PHE A 547 -5.01 16.77 2.03
N THR A 548 -5.29 15.76 1.19
CA THR A 548 -6.62 15.65 0.54
C THR A 548 -7.73 15.34 1.55
N PRO A 549 -8.95 15.90 1.39
CA PRO A 549 -10.02 15.72 2.36
C PRO A 549 -10.68 14.34 2.30
N THR A 550 -10.56 13.60 1.19
CA THR A 550 -11.07 12.24 1.03
C THR A 550 -9.97 11.29 0.51
N LYS A 551 -9.62 10.28 1.31
CA LYS A 551 -8.58 9.27 1.02
C LYS A 551 -8.75 8.03 1.89
N VAL A 552 -8.03 6.95 1.58
CA VAL A 552 -8.17 5.65 2.26
C VAL A 552 -6.86 5.05 2.77
N ALA A 553 -5.74 5.42 2.17
CA ALA A 553 -4.38 5.25 2.68
C ALA A 553 -3.56 6.51 2.34
N LEU A 554 -2.37 6.62 2.91
CA LEU A 554 -1.42 7.68 2.61
C LEU A 554 -0.44 7.24 1.53
N SER A 555 -0.30 8.05 0.49
CA SER A 555 0.57 7.77 -0.66
C SER A 555 1.58 8.89 -0.91
N PHE A 556 2.80 8.51 -1.25
CA PHE A 556 3.90 9.42 -1.56
C PHE A 556 4.61 8.95 -2.83
N ARG A 557 4.65 9.78 -3.87
CA ARG A 557 5.53 9.59 -5.04
C ARG A 557 6.88 10.19 -4.70
N LEU A 558 7.90 9.36 -4.64
CA LEU A 558 9.26 9.72 -4.24
C LEU A 558 10.20 9.77 -5.45
N ASN A 559 11.12 10.74 -5.44
CA ASN A 559 12.36 10.73 -6.22
C ASN A 559 13.32 9.70 -5.59
N PRO A 560 13.78 8.66 -6.31
CA PRO A 560 14.64 7.61 -5.77
C PRO A 560 16.14 7.96 -5.69
N GLU A 561 16.58 9.15 -6.08
CA GLU A 561 18.00 9.55 -6.15
C GLU A 561 18.79 9.45 -4.83
N PHE A 562 18.12 9.37 -3.68
CA PHE A 562 18.75 9.15 -2.37
C PHE A 562 19.20 7.68 -2.13
N LEU A 563 19.02 6.77 -3.10
CA LEU A 563 19.50 5.38 -3.03
C LEU A 563 21.00 5.29 -3.36
N PRO A 564 21.83 4.58 -2.57
CA PRO A 564 23.24 4.40 -2.88
C PRO A 564 23.45 3.46 -4.06
N GLU A 565 24.20 3.92 -5.06
CA GLU A 565 24.48 3.15 -6.28
C GLU A 565 25.24 1.84 -6.00
N HIS A 566 26.02 1.75 -4.92
CA HIS A 566 26.70 0.51 -4.54
C HIS A 566 25.77 -0.59 -3.97
N GLU A 567 24.57 -0.24 -3.49
CA GLU A 567 23.54 -1.24 -3.13
C GLU A 567 22.51 -1.43 -4.26
N TYR A 568 22.18 -0.35 -4.97
CA TYR A 568 21.13 -0.29 -6.00
C TYR A 568 21.73 0.24 -7.33
N PRO A 569 22.61 -0.52 -8.00
CA PRO A 569 23.41 -0.04 -9.13
C PRO A 569 22.60 0.31 -10.37
N GLN A 570 21.39 -0.24 -10.51
CA GLN A 570 20.43 0.28 -11.46
C GLN A 570 19.52 1.28 -10.74
N ARG A 571 19.59 2.55 -11.16
CA ARG A 571 18.73 3.62 -10.63
C ARG A 571 17.28 3.40 -11.05
N LEU A 572 16.35 3.64 -10.13
CA LEU A 572 14.91 3.64 -10.40
C LEU A 572 14.51 4.96 -11.07
N TYR A 573 13.42 4.93 -11.86
CA TYR A 573 12.74 6.14 -12.35
C TYR A 573 11.71 6.65 -11.34
N GLY A 574 11.06 5.75 -10.62
CA GLY A 574 10.06 6.14 -9.63
C GLY A 574 9.83 5.13 -8.52
N MET A 575 9.47 5.69 -7.37
CA MET A 575 9.09 4.98 -6.16
C MET A 575 7.76 5.57 -5.68
N PHE A 576 6.80 4.73 -5.36
CA PHE A 576 5.61 5.08 -4.59
C PHE A 576 5.72 4.35 -3.25
N LEU A 577 5.49 5.05 -2.15
CA LEU A 577 5.32 4.49 -0.81
C LEU A 577 3.86 4.68 -0.40
N VAL A 578 3.20 3.59 0.03
CA VAL A 578 1.80 3.61 0.46
C VAL A 578 1.64 2.96 1.84
N ILE A 579 0.94 3.64 2.76
CA ILE A 579 0.84 3.28 4.19
C ILE A 579 -0.60 3.42 4.68
N SER A 580 -1.10 2.40 5.38
CA SER A 580 -2.35 2.44 6.17
C SER A 580 -2.20 1.55 7.42
N SER A 581 -3.23 1.49 8.27
CA SER A 581 -3.27 0.58 9.44
C SER A 581 -3.02 -0.89 9.08
N GLU A 582 -3.56 -1.35 7.95
CA GLU A 582 -3.56 -2.77 7.55
C GLU A 582 -2.28 -3.20 6.82
N PHE A 583 -1.51 -2.27 6.26
CA PHE A 583 -0.34 -2.58 5.43
C PHE A 583 0.65 -1.42 5.27
N ARG A 584 1.88 -1.79 4.90
CA ARG A 584 2.86 -0.88 4.28
C ARG A 584 3.33 -1.49 2.96
N GLY A 585 3.50 -0.67 1.92
CA GLY A 585 3.85 -1.19 0.60
C GLY A 585 4.57 -0.19 -0.29
N PHE A 586 5.25 -0.71 -1.30
CA PHE A 586 5.96 0.07 -2.32
C PHE A 586 5.48 -0.31 -3.72
N HIS A 587 5.47 0.66 -4.63
CA HIS A 587 5.55 0.42 -6.08
C HIS A 587 6.87 0.99 -6.60
N LEU A 588 7.69 0.19 -7.27
CA LEU A 588 8.97 0.63 -7.83
C LEU A 588 8.95 0.45 -9.34
N ARG A 589 9.37 1.46 -10.11
CA ARG A 589 9.50 1.41 -11.57
C ARG A 589 10.89 1.89 -12.02
N PHE A 590 11.50 1.14 -12.93
CA PHE A 590 12.83 1.42 -13.47
C PHE A 590 12.82 2.42 -14.63
N ARG A 591 11.73 2.50 -15.39
CA ARG A 591 11.51 3.46 -16.48
C ARG A 591 10.17 4.18 -16.28
N ASP A 592 9.86 5.15 -17.13
CA ASP A 592 8.55 5.80 -17.11
C ASP A 592 7.48 4.81 -17.57
N ILE A 593 7.47 4.46 -18.85
CA ILE A 593 6.69 3.33 -19.36
C ILE A 593 7.24 2.05 -18.75
N ALA A 594 6.52 1.47 -17.78
CA ALA A 594 6.96 0.30 -17.03
C ALA A 594 5.79 -0.56 -16.55
N ARG A 595 5.98 -1.88 -16.53
CA ARG A 595 4.95 -2.88 -16.20
C ARG A 595 5.37 -3.80 -15.06
N GLY A 596 4.47 -4.05 -14.10
CA GLY A 596 4.79 -4.80 -12.89
C GLY A 596 3.62 -5.50 -12.21
N GLY A 597 3.85 -6.75 -11.79
CA GLY A 597 2.91 -7.48 -10.92
C GLY A 597 2.89 -6.94 -9.49
N ILE A 598 1.73 -7.02 -8.81
CA ILE A 598 1.58 -6.66 -7.40
C ILE A 598 1.45 -7.92 -6.54
N ARG A 599 2.28 -8.02 -5.51
CA ARG A 599 2.34 -9.10 -4.52
C ARG A 599 1.76 -8.65 -3.19
N ILE A 600 1.01 -9.52 -2.50
CA ILE A 600 0.69 -9.35 -1.07
C ILE A 600 1.48 -10.38 -0.25
N VAL A 601 2.35 -9.89 0.62
CA VAL A 601 3.16 -10.70 1.54
C VAL A 601 2.39 -10.89 2.85
N LYS A 602 2.10 -12.16 3.16
CA LYS A 602 1.52 -12.59 4.44
C LYS A 602 2.60 -13.12 5.37
N SER A 603 2.47 -12.87 6.66
CA SER A 603 3.44 -13.19 7.71
C SER A 603 2.81 -14.12 8.74
N ARG A 604 3.30 -15.37 8.81
CA ARG A 604 2.74 -16.43 9.68
C ARG A 604 2.81 -16.16 11.19
N ASN A 605 3.72 -15.28 11.61
CA ASN A 605 3.97 -14.89 12.99
C ASN A 605 4.71 -13.54 13.05
N LYS A 606 4.85 -12.99 14.26
CA LYS A 606 5.50 -11.69 14.49
C LYS A 606 6.96 -11.69 14.02
N GLU A 607 7.66 -12.80 14.18
CA GLU A 607 9.06 -12.96 13.81
C GLU A 607 9.23 -12.90 12.28
N ALA A 608 8.34 -13.56 11.53
CA ALA A 608 8.29 -13.44 10.07
C ALA A 608 7.95 -12.01 9.63
N TYR A 609 6.98 -11.35 10.28
CA TYR A 609 6.66 -9.95 10.01
C TYR A 609 7.88 -9.03 10.24
N SER A 610 8.61 -9.20 11.34
CA SER A 610 9.83 -8.44 11.64
C SER A 610 11.04 -8.77 10.74
N ILE A 611 11.00 -9.87 9.98
CA ILE A 611 11.94 -10.13 8.88
C ILE A 611 11.45 -9.42 7.61
N ASN A 612 10.23 -9.72 7.17
CA ASN A 612 9.61 -9.17 5.96
C ASN A 612 9.59 -7.63 5.96
N ALA A 613 9.29 -7.00 7.11
CA ALA A 613 9.28 -5.54 7.26
C ALA A 613 10.66 -4.88 7.20
N ARG A 614 11.76 -5.65 7.26
CA ARG A 614 13.13 -5.15 7.04
C ARG A 614 13.62 -5.39 5.61
N SER A 615 13.17 -6.46 4.96
CA SER A 615 13.53 -6.79 3.57
C SER A 615 12.53 -6.32 2.51
N LEU A 616 11.45 -5.63 2.90
CA LEU A 616 10.35 -5.23 2.01
C LEU A 616 10.84 -4.42 0.80
N PHE A 617 11.69 -3.42 1.01
CA PHE A 617 12.26 -2.65 -0.11
C PHE A 617 13.21 -3.49 -0.97
N ASP A 618 14.11 -4.29 -0.35
CA ASP A 618 15.02 -5.18 -1.06
C ASP A 618 14.27 -6.18 -1.95
N GLU A 619 13.23 -6.84 -1.44
CA GLU A 619 12.43 -7.81 -2.21
C GLU A 619 11.79 -7.11 -3.42
N ASN A 620 11.11 -5.97 -3.20
CA ASN A 620 10.42 -5.29 -4.29
C ASN A 620 11.40 -4.74 -5.35
N TYR A 621 12.57 -4.22 -4.95
CA TYR A 621 13.61 -3.77 -5.89
C TYR A 621 14.14 -4.94 -6.72
N ASN A 622 14.46 -6.08 -6.10
CA ASN A 622 14.99 -7.25 -6.80
C ASN A 622 13.96 -7.91 -7.73
N LEU A 623 12.68 -7.90 -7.36
CA LEU A 623 11.58 -8.34 -8.22
C LEU A 623 11.38 -7.39 -9.41
N ALA A 624 11.39 -6.07 -9.20
CA ALA A 624 11.28 -5.08 -10.29
C ALA A 624 12.49 -5.11 -11.23
N ASN A 625 13.70 -5.35 -10.71
CA ASN A 625 14.94 -5.46 -11.49
C ASN A 625 14.94 -6.74 -12.34
N THR A 626 14.48 -7.86 -11.77
CA THR A 626 14.21 -9.10 -12.52
C THR A 626 13.17 -8.87 -13.62
N GLN A 627 12.14 -8.03 -13.38
CA GLN A 627 11.16 -7.66 -14.41
C GLN A 627 11.78 -6.82 -15.53
N GLN A 628 12.64 -5.84 -15.21
CA GLN A 628 13.35 -5.01 -16.21
C GLN A 628 14.16 -5.89 -17.18
N ARG A 629 14.94 -6.85 -16.65
CA ARG A 629 15.76 -7.76 -17.48
C ARG A 629 14.95 -8.72 -18.36
N LYS A 630 13.69 -8.99 -18.02
CA LYS A 630 12.77 -9.79 -18.85
C LYS A 630 12.10 -9.01 -19.97
N ASN A 631 11.91 -7.70 -19.77
CA ASN A 631 11.08 -6.88 -20.64
C ASN A 631 11.82 -6.32 -21.89
N LYS A 632 13.09 -6.68 -22.12
CA LYS A 632 13.92 -6.23 -23.27
C LYS A 632 13.27 -6.31 -24.67
N ASP A 633 12.25 -7.16 -24.87
CA ASP A 633 11.55 -7.34 -26.16
C ASP A 633 10.23 -6.55 -26.28
N ILE A 634 9.90 -5.71 -25.29
CA ILE A 634 8.63 -4.97 -25.17
C ILE A 634 8.89 -3.52 -24.70
N PRO A 635 7.99 -2.55 -24.98
CA PRO A 635 8.21 -1.15 -24.63
C PRO A 635 8.26 -0.86 -23.11
N GLU A 636 7.68 -1.70 -22.26
CA GLU A 636 7.59 -1.38 -20.83
C GLU A 636 8.80 -1.85 -20.02
N GLY A 637 9.51 -0.93 -19.37
CA GLY A 637 10.52 -1.26 -18.36
C GLY A 637 9.95 -2.06 -17.17
N GLY A 638 10.83 -2.49 -16.27
CA GLY A 638 10.46 -3.26 -15.09
C GLY A 638 9.78 -2.41 -14.02
N ALA A 639 8.65 -2.90 -13.52
CA ALA A 639 8.08 -2.42 -12.26
C ALA A 639 7.68 -3.58 -11.34
N LYS A 640 7.40 -3.28 -10.07
CA LYS A 640 6.79 -4.21 -9.13
C LYS A 640 6.10 -3.48 -7.96
N GLY A 641 4.96 -4.02 -7.53
CA GLY A 641 4.33 -3.68 -6.27
C GLY A 641 4.51 -4.78 -5.23
N VAL A 642 4.84 -4.44 -3.99
CA VAL A 642 4.75 -5.36 -2.84
C VAL A 642 4.00 -4.66 -1.70
N ILE A 643 2.98 -5.34 -1.18
CA ILE A 643 2.15 -4.96 -0.04
C ILE A 643 2.46 -5.92 1.10
N LEU A 644 3.04 -5.44 2.19
CA LEU A 644 3.21 -6.22 3.42
C LEU A 644 2.04 -5.94 4.36
N LEU A 645 1.23 -6.95 4.63
CA LEU A 645 0.16 -6.84 5.64
C LEU A 645 0.76 -6.72 7.04
N ASP A 646 0.19 -5.84 7.85
CA ASP A 646 0.56 -5.70 9.25
C ASP A 646 0.25 -6.97 10.06
N VAL A 647 1.04 -7.25 11.10
CA VAL A 647 0.94 -8.45 11.94
C VAL A 647 -0.48 -8.69 12.50
N ASN A 648 -1.27 -7.64 12.71
CA ASN A 648 -2.64 -7.73 13.24
C ASN A 648 -3.73 -7.86 12.15
N HIS A 649 -3.37 -7.82 10.87
CA HIS A 649 -4.29 -7.61 9.74
C HIS A 649 -4.08 -8.64 8.60
N GLN A 650 -3.62 -9.85 8.92
CA GLN A 650 -3.25 -10.88 7.92
C GLN A 650 -4.43 -11.43 7.10
N ASP A 651 -5.66 -11.20 7.56
CA ASP A 651 -6.91 -11.48 6.85
C ASP A 651 -7.31 -10.35 5.88
N LYS A 652 -6.88 -9.11 6.13
CA LYS A 652 -7.30 -7.90 5.39
C LYS A 652 -6.65 -7.73 4.00
N ALA A 653 -6.22 -8.82 3.36
CA ALA A 653 -5.51 -8.80 2.07
C ALA A 653 -6.24 -8.00 0.98
N ARG A 654 -7.57 -8.20 0.86
CA ARG A 654 -8.41 -7.46 -0.08
C ARG A 654 -8.47 -5.96 0.24
N VAL A 655 -8.78 -5.60 1.49
CA VAL A 655 -8.88 -4.18 1.94
C VAL A 655 -7.55 -3.45 1.72
N ALA A 656 -6.42 -4.10 2.02
CA ALA A 656 -5.09 -3.54 1.79
C ALA A 656 -4.81 -3.26 0.31
N PHE A 657 -5.17 -4.19 -0.59
CA PHE A 657 -5.03 -4.00 -2.03
C PHE A 657 -5.96 -2.90 -2.56
N GLU A 658 -7.23 -2.89 -2.16
CA GLU A 658 -8.20 -1.87 -2.57
C GLU A 658 -7.74 -0.46 -2.13
N LYS A 659 -7.28 -0.33 -0.87
CA LYS A 659 -6.70 0.91 -0.34
C LYS A 659 -5.42 1.35 -1.07
N TYR A 660 -4.52 0.40 -1.37
CA TYR A 660 -3.27 0.65 -2.08
C TYR A 660 -3.51 1.20 -3.48
N ILE A 661 -4.47 0.62 -4.22
CA ILE A 661 -4.84 1.07 -5.57
C ILE A 661 -5.53 2.43 -5.53
N ASP A 662 -6.56 2.63 -4.70
CA ASP A 662 -7.28 3.91 -4.63
C ASP A 662 -6.36 5.10 -4.29
N SER A 663 -5.38 4.86 -3.41
CA SER A 663 -4.43 5.89 -2.98
C SER A 663 -3.29 6.11 -3.98
N ILE A 664 -2.96 5.15 -4.85
CA ILE A 664 -2.09 5.44 -6.01
C ILE A 664 -2.85 6.26 -7.06
N LEU A 665 -4.13 5.96 -7.31
CA LEU A 665 -4.96 6.75 -8.23
C LEU A 665 -5.07 8.23 -7.81
N ASP A 666 -5.00 8.54 -6.51
CA ASP A 666 -4.92 9.91 -5.98
C ASP A 666 -3.69 10.71 -6.41
N LEU A 667 -2.62 10.05 -6.90
CA LEU A 667 -1.40 10.72 -7.39
C LEU A 667 -1.29 10.72 -8.93
N LEU A 668 -2.16 9.98 -9.62
CA LEU A 668 -2.17 9.84 -11.08
C LEU A 668 -3.32 10.58 -11.75
N LEU A 669 -4.46 10.73 -11.06
CA LEU A 669 -5.67 11.33 -11.61
C LEU A 669 -5.84 12.79 -11.16
N PRO A 670 -6.38 13.67 -12.02
CA PRO A 670 -6.76 15.02 -11.62
C PRO A 670 -7.90 15.00 -10.57
N PRO A 671 -8.13 16.10 -9.83
CA PRO A 671 -9.11 16.21 -8.73
C PRO A 671 -10.58 16.25 -9.19
N VAL A 672 -10.97 15.38 -10.12
CA VAL A 672 -12.31 15.34 -10.77
C VAL A 672 -13.21 14.20 -10.28
N SER A 673 -12.71 13.32 -9.39
CA SER A 673 -13.51 12.20 -8.88
C SER A 673 -14.69 12.68 -8.00
N PRO A 674 -15.87 12.01 -8.03
CA PRO A 674 -17.02 12.38 -7.21
C PRO A 674 -16.70 12.42 -5.71
N GLY A 675 -17.05 13.53 -5.04
CA GLY A 675 -16.80 13.72 -3.61
C GLY A 675 -15.64 14.65 -3.26
N ILE A 676 -15.07 15.37 -4.24
CA ILE A 676 -14.09 16.47 -4.10
C ILE A 676 -12.79 16.03 -3.39
N LYS A 677 -11.70 15.98 -4.17
CA LYS A 677 -10.33 16.02 -3.63
C LYS A 677 -9.76 17.40 -3.97
N ASP A 678 -9.12 18.07 -3.03
CA ASP A 678 -8.30 19.24 -3.37
C ASP A 678 -7.17 18.84 -4.34
N PRO A 679 -6.74 19.71 -5.27
CA PRO A 679 -5.53 19.51 -6.04
C PRO A 679 -4.33 19.29 -5.12
N ILE A 680 -3.51 18.30 -5.45
CA ILE A 680 -2.23 18.04 -4.79
C ILE A 680 -1.12 18.92 -5.41
N VAL A 681 0.00 19.08 -4.69
CA VAL A 681 1.21 19.63 -5.30
C VAL A 681 1.86 18.56 -6.18
N ASP A 682 2.13 18.90 -7.44
CA ASP A 682 2.89 18.08 -8.39
C ASP A 682 4.24 18.72 -8.70
N LEU A 683 5.31 18.20 -8.09
CA LEU A 683 6.70 18.56 -8.37
C LEU A 683 7.36 17.67 -9.44
N HIS A 684 6.63 16.69 -9.99
CA HIS A 684 7.10 15.87 -11.11
C HIS A 684 6.76 16.52 -12.46
N GLY A 685 5.63 17.23 -12.54
CA GLY A 685 5.19 18.02 -13.70
C GLY A 685 4.82 17.20 -14.95
N LYS A 686 4.92 15.86 -14.87
CA LYS A 686 4.62 14.92 -15.95
C LYS A 686 3.44 14.03 -15.56
N ASP A 687 2.66 13.68 -16.58
CA ASP A 687 1.49 12.84 -16.45
C ASP A 687 1.97 11.37 -16.40
N GLU A 688 1.55 10.61 -15.40
CA GLU A 688 2.09 9.26 -15.12
C GLU A 688 1.02 8.19 -15.39
N ILE A 689 1.39 7.13 -16.11
CA ILE A 689 0.56 5.94 -16.34
C ILE A 689 1.32 4.73 -15.77
N LEU A 690 0.62 3.86 -15.03
CA LEU A 690 1.19 2.64 -14.46
C LEU A 690 0.48 1.41 -15.05
N PHE A 691 1.27 0.43 -15.51
CA PHE A 691 0.75 -0.81 -16.07
C PHE A 691 0.94 -1.96 -15.07
N MET A 692 -0.12 -2.30 -14.35
CA MET A 692 -0.08 -3.27 -13.25
C MET A 692 -0.48 -4.68 -13.72
N GLY A 693 -0.30 -5.67 -12.85
CA GLY A 693 -0.73 -7.04 -13.09
C GLY A 693 -0.76 -7.87 -11.80
N PRO A 694 -1.18 -9.15 -11.88
CA PRO A 694 -1.18 -10.05 -10.74
C PRO A 694 0.22 -10.55 -10.36
N ASP A 695 0.33 -11.02 -9.13
CA ASP A 695 1.41 -11.84 -8.56
C ASP A 695 0.80 -12.68 -7.41
N GLU A 696 1.62 -13.16 -6.47
CA GLU A 696 1.15 -13.91 -5.31
C GLU A 696 0.08 -13.12 -4.51
N ASN A 697 -1.05 -13.79 -4.26
CA ASN A 697 -2.24 -13.31 -3.52
C ASN A 697 -3.07 -12.17 -4.19
N THR A 698 -2.88 -11.81 -5.47
CA THR A 698 -3.65 -10.69 -6.10
C THR A 698 -4.51 -11.04 -7.32
N ALA A 699 -4.43 -12.26 -7.86
CA ALA A 699 -5.09 -12.64 -9.12
C ALA A 699 -6.60 -12.37 -9.17
N GLU A 700 -7.33 -12.63 -8.08
CA GLU A 700 -8.80 -12.42 -8.02
C GLU A 700 -9.20 -10.93 -7.95
N LEU A 701 -8.27 -10.04 -7.63
CA LEU A 701 -8.54 -8.63 -7.32
C LEU A 701 -8.35 -7.70 -8.54
N VAL A 702 -7.77 -8.19 -9.64
CA VAL A 702 -7.42 -7.37 -10.80
C VAL A 702 -8.64 -6.81 -11.54
N ASN A 703 -9.74 -7.58 -11.63
CA ASN A 703 -11.00 -7.11 -12.24
C ASN A 703 -11.53 -5.87 -11.50
N TRP A 704 -11.56 -5.93 -10.16
CA TRP A 704 -11.97 -4.80 -9.33
C TRP A 704 -11.07 -3.59 -9.55
N ALA A 705 -9.75 -3.77 -9.69
CA ALA A 705 -8.84 -2.63 -9.91
C ALA A 705 -9.05 -1.97 -11.30
N THR A 706 -9.33 -2.75 -12.34
CA THR A 706 -9.71 -2.25 -13.68
C THR A 706 -11.03 -1.46 -13.62
N GLU A 707 -12.06 -2.01 -12.97
CA GLU A 707 -13.36 -1.37 -12.83
C GLU A 707 -13.31 -0.14 -11.92
N HIS A 708 -12.53 -0.18 -10.85
CA HIS A 708 -12.32 0.96 -9.95
C HIS A 708 -11.61 2.12 -10.64
N ALA A 709 -10.59 1.83 -11.47
CA ALA A 709 -9.95 2.86 -12.29
C ALA A 709 -10.94 3.50 -13.29
N ARG A 710 -11.80 2.69 -13.93
CA ARG A 710 -12.89 3.20 -14.79
C ARG A 710 -13.82 4.12 -14.00
N ASN A 711 -14.29 3.67 -12.83
CA ASN A 711 -15.22 4.40 -11.97
C ASN A 711 -14.62 5.69 -11.37
N ARG A 712 -13.30 5.70 -11.11
CA ARG A 712 -12.53 6.90 -10.68
C ARG A 712 -12.31 7.91 -11.83
N GLY A 713 -12.60 7.54 -13.08
CA GLY A 713 -12.46 8.38 -14.27
C GLY A 713 -11.10 8.29 -14.98
N ALA A 714 -10.33 7.21 -14.80
CA ALA A 714 -9.03 7.05 -15.45
C ALA A 714 -9.20 6.77 -16.96
N PRO A 715 -8.66 7.61 -17.88
CA PRO A 715 -8.84 7.41 -19.33
C PRO A 715 -8.14 6.14 -19.84
N TRP A 716 -7.13 5.66 -19.13
CA TRP A 716 -6.36 4.46 -19.42
C TRP A 716 -6.83 3.21 -18.63
N TRP A 717 -8.04 3.21 -18.07
CA TRP A 717 -8.55 2.11 -17.21
C TRP A 717 -8.41 0.71 -17.84
N LYS A 718 -8.57 0.60 -19.17
CA LYS A 718 -8.41 -0.64 -19.96
C LYS A 718 -7.03 -1.28 -19.75
N SER A 719 -5.98 -0.46 -19.78
CA SER A 719 -4.57 -0.90 -19.68
C SER A 719 -4.03 -0.90 -18.24
N PHE A 720 -4.73 -0.30 -17.28
CA PHE A 720 -4.25 -0.16 -15.89
C PHE A 720 -3.83 -1.48 -15.25
N PHE A 721 -4.58 -2.55 -15.53
CA PHE A 721 -4.24 -3.92 -15.14
C PHE A 721 -4.23 -4.87 -16.33
N THR A 722 -3.24 -5.75 -16.32
CA THR A 722 -3.05 -6.88 -17.23
C THR A 722 -3.41 -8.20 -16.57
N GLY A 723 -3.81 -9.21 -17.34
CA GLY A 723 -4.24 -10.51 -16.80
C GLY A 723 -5.63 -10.47 -16.16
N LYS A 724 -6.43 -9.46 -16.52
CA LYS A 724 -7.86 -9.35 -16.18
C LYS A 724 -8.70 -10.40 -16.90
N SER A 725 -9.95 -10.59 -16.48
CA SER A 725 -10.84 -11.57 -17.12
C SER A 725 -11.14 -11.23 -18.59
N PRO A 726 -11.49 -12.22 -19.44
CA PRO A 726 -11.89 -11.97 -20.83
C PRO A 726 -13.11 -11.03 -20.97
N LYS A 727 -14.00 -10.98 -19.96
CA LYS A 727 -15.13 -10.02 -19.92
C LYS A 727 -14.69 -8.56 -19.85
N LEU A 728 -13.48 -8.30 -19.33
CA LEU A 728 -12.82 -6.99 -19.33
C LEU A 728 -11.70 -6.90 -20.40
N GLY A 729 -11.68 -7.82 -21.38
CA GLY A 729 -10.75 -7.80 -22.50
C GLY A 729 -9.32 -8.24 -22.19
N GLY A 730 -9.09 -8.90 -21.05
CA GLY A 730 -7.77 -9.48 -20.73
C GLY A 730 -7.51 -10.83 -21.39
N ILE A 731 -6.25 -11.25 -21.44
CA ILE A 731 -5.81 -12.48 -22.11
C ILE A 731 -5.30 -13.49 -21.07
N PRO A 732 -6.08 -14.55 -20.72
CA PRO A 732 -5.65 -15.57 -19.78
C PRO A 732 -4.38 -16.31 -20.23
N HIS A 733 -3.24 -15.95 -19.63
CA HIS A 733 -1.94 -16.54 -19.95
C HIS A 733 -1.94 -18.06 -19.80
N ASP A 734 -2.67 -18.56 -18.81
CA ASP A 734 -2.80 -19.97 -18.51
C ASP A 734 -3.59 -20.75 -19.58
N THR A 735 -4.79 -20.28 -19.93
CA THR A 735 -5.67 -20.93 -20.92
C THR A 735 -5.03 -21.01 -22.31
N TYR A 736 -4.15 -20.06 -22.64
CA TYR A 736 -3.45 -19.98 -23.92
C TYR A 736 -1.97 -20.40 -23.84
N GLY A 737 -1.51 -20.92 -22.70
CA GLY A 737 -0.15 -21.41 -22.49
C GLY A 737 0.96 -20.39 -22.76
N MET A 738 0.67 -19.09 -22.63
CA MET A 738 1.50 -17.99 -23.17
C MET A 738 2.96 -18.05 -22.71
N THR A 739 3.18 -18.24 -21.41
CA THR A 739 4.53 -18.36 -20.84
C THR A 739 5.21 -19.65 -21.29
N THR A 740 4.48 -20.76 -21.37
CA THR A 740 5.01 -22.07 -21.80
C THR A 740 5.39 -22.08 -23.28
N LEU A 741 4.64 -21.41 -24.15
CA LEU A 741 4.98 -21.30 -25.59
C LEU A 741 6.38 -20.73 -25.82
N SER A 742 6.80 -19.78 -24.98
CA SER A 742 8.17 -19.24 -24.93
C SER A 742 9.18 -20.34 -24.54
N VAL A 743 8.95 -21.03 -23.42
CA VAL A 743 9.82 -22.12 -22.90
C VAL A 743 9.98 -23.24 -23.95
N ARG A 744 8.89 -23.65 -24.60
CA ARG A 744 8.90 -24.65 -25.68
C ARG A 744 9.76 -24.23 -26.87
N GLN A 745 9.90 -22.94 -27.20
CA GLN A 745 10.79 -22.55 -28.32
C GLN A 745 12.28 -22.76 -28.00
N TYR A 746 12.70 -22.63 -26.74
CA TYR A 746 14.07 -22.96 -26.33
C TYR A 746 14.29 -24.48 -26.37
N VAL A 747 13.33 -25.27 -25.89
CA VAL A 747 13.36 -26.74 -25.94
C VAL A 747 13.39 -27.25 -27.39
N LEU A 748 12.45 -26.81 -28.24
CA LEU A 748 12.41 -27.11 -29.67
C LEU A 748 13.64 -26.54 -30.42
N GLY A 749 14.22 -25.45 -29.94
CA GLY A 749 15.49 -24.89 -30.42
C GLY A 749 16.66 -25.85 -30.20
N ILE A 750 16.79 -26.40 -28.98
CA ILE A 750 17.80 -27.42 -28.67
C ILE A 750 17.62 -28.63 -29.59
N TYR A 751 16.39 -29.16 -29.70
CA TYR A 751 16.11 -30.31 -30.56
C TYR A 751 16.42 -30.02 -32.05
N ARG A 752 16.06 -28.83 -32.56
CA ARG A 752 16.37 -28.37 -33.93
C ARG A 752 17.87 -28.27 -34.19
N LYS A 753 18.64 -27.71 -33.26
CA LYS A 753 20.10 -27.53 -33.40
C LYS A 753 20.88 -28.83 -33.28
N LEU A 754 20.45 -29.73 -32.39
CA LEU A 754 21.13 -31.00 -32.11
C LEU A 754 20.55 -32.20 -32.89
N LYS A 755 19.48 -31.99 -33.67
CA LYS A 755 18.76 -33.03 -34.45
C LYS A 755 18.23 -34.18 -33.59
N ILE A 756 17.65 -33.83 -32.44
CA ILE A 756 17.07 -34.78 -31.47
C ILE A 756 15.59 -35.01 -31.81
N ASP A 757 15.15 -36.28 -31.79
CA ASP A 757 13.74 -36.65 -31.84
C ASP A 757 13.11 -36.47 -30.44
N PRO A 758 12.12 -35.56 -30.25
CA PRO A 758 11.50 -35.34 -28.95
C PRO A 758 10.90 -36.59 -28.32
N SER A 759 10.37 -37.52 -29.11
CA SER A 759 9.71 -38.74 -28.62
C SER A 759 10.66 -39.68 -27.87
N THR A 760 11.97 -39.55 -28.11
CA THR A 760 13.02 -40.35 -27.47
C THR A 760 13.55 -39.74 -26.15
N VAL A 761 13.24 -38.46 -25.89
CA VAL A 761 13.82 -37.68 -24.77
C VAL A 761 13.15 -38.04 -23.45
N ARG A 762 13.93 -38.51 -22.46
CA ARG A 762 13.44 -38.71 -21.08
C ARG A 762 13.40 -37.37 -20.36
N LYS A 763 12.21 -37.01 -19.87
CA LYS A 763 11.93 -35.69 -19.30
C LYS A 763 11.64 -35.74 -17.80
N LEU A 764 12.32 -34.87 -17.06
CA LEU A 764 12.00 -34.46 -15.69
C LEU A 764 11.24 -33.13 -15.73
N GLN A 765 10.23 -32.98 -14.88
CA GLN A 765 9.55 -31.70 -14.65
C GLN A 765 9.35 -31.46 -13.14
N THR A 766 9.60 -30.24 -12.68
CA THR A 766 9.11 -29.75 -11.38
C THR A 766 7.98 -28.76 -11.62
N GLY A 767 6.97 -28.72 -10.75
CA GLY A 767 5.66 -28.11 -11.06
C GLY A 767 4.76 -29.11 -11.80
N GLY A 768 3.59 -29.37 -11.23
CA GLY A 768 2.74 -30.49 -11.64
C GLY A 768 1.74 -30.17 -12.75
N PRO A 769 0.81 -31.11 -13.00
CA PRO A 769 -0.36 -30.89 -13.86
C PRO A 769 -1.41 -29.94 -13.23
N ASP A 770 -1.21 -29.51 -11.99
CA ASP A 770 -1.98 -28.49 -11.29
C ASP A 770 -1.65 -27.06 -11.75
N GLY A 771 -0.35 -26.74 -11.82
CA GLY A 771 0.12 -25.37 -12.08
C GLY A 771 0.13 -24.95 -13.56
N ASP A 772 -0.02 -23.65 -13.81
CA ASP A 772 -0.15 -23.06 -15.14
C ASP A 772 0.93 -23.51 -16.13
N LEU A 773 2.19 -23.41 -15.73
CA LEU A 773 3.31 -23.72 -16.61
C LEU A 773 3.50 -25.23 -16.78
N GLY A 774 3.25 -26.02 -15.73
CA GLY A 774 3.49 -27.46 -15.71
C GLY A 774 2.41 -28.25 -16.45
N SER A 775 1.16 -27.85 -16.33
CA SER A 775 0.02 -28.38 -17.11
C SER A 775 0.17 -28.07 -18.60
N ASN A 776 0.46 -26.81 -18.96
CA ASN A 776 0.71 -26.44 -20.36
C ASN A 776 1.97 -27.11 -20.93
N GLU A 777 3.02 -27.32 -20.14
CA GLU A 777 4.24 -27.99 -20.61
C GLU A 777 3.96 -29.47 -20.92
N ILE A 778 3.06 -30.14 -20.17
CA ILE A 778 2.55 -31.48 -20.50
C ILE A 778 1.73 -31.43 -21.81
N LEU A 779 0.81 -30.48 -21.95
CA LEU A 779 -0.09 -30.35 -23.11
C LEU A 779 0.62 -29.96 -24.42
N LEU A 780 1.83 -29.37 -24.34
CA LEU A 780 2.64 -28.91 -25.47
C LEU A 780 3.89 -29.79 -25.71
N SER A 781 3.98 -30.95 -25.05
CA SER A 781 5.12 -31.86 -25.08
C SER A 781 4.76 -33.23 -25.64
N ASN A 782 5.69 -33.80 -26.42
CA ASN A 782 5.62 -35.17 -26.93
C ASN A 782 6.82 -35.98 -26.43
N GLU A 783 7.43 -35.55 -25.32
CA GLU A 783 8.60 -36.16 -24.71
C GLU A 783 8.20 -37.22 -23.67
N LYS A 784 9.07 -38.21 -23.45
CA LYS A 784 8.85 -39.29 -22.50
C LYS A 784 9.04 -38.80 -21.07
N TYR A 785 7.96 -38.32 -20.45
CA TYR A 785 7.92 -37.99 -19.02
C TYR A 785 8.30 -39.21 -18.17
N THR A 786 9.40 -39.11 -17.44
CA THR A 786 9.91 -40.18 -16.55
C THR A 786 9.78 -39.82 -15.08
N ALA A 787 9.72 -38.53 -14.73
CA ALA A 787 9.36 -38.09 -13.40
C ALA A 787 8.71 -36.69 -13.38
N ILE A 788 7.76 -36.50 -12.45
CA ILE A 788 7.14 -35.21 -12.13
C ILE A 788 7.18 -34.98 -10.62
N VAL A 789 7.57 -33.77 -10.21
CA VAL A 789 7.63 -33.32 -8.81
C VAL A 789 6.69 -32.12 -8.64
N ASP A 790 5.72 -32.18 -7.74
CA ASP A 790 4.71 -31.10 -7.60
C ASP A 790 4.40 -30.72 -6.14
N GLY A 791 3.30 -29.98 -5.93
CA GLY A 791 2.82 -29.61 -4.61
C GLY A 791 2.66 -30.82 -3.66
N SER A 792 2.07 -31.90 -4.16
CA SER A 792 1.67 -33.11 -3.43
C SER A 792 2.76 -34.16 -3.23
N GLY A 793 3.79 -34.21 -4.09
CA GLY A 793 4.80 -35.26 -4.00
C GLY A 793 5.69 -35.43 -5.23
N VAL A 794 6.09 -36.68 -5.47
CA VAL A 794 6.85 -37.14 -6.63
C VAL A 794 6.14 -38.34 -7.24
N ILE A 795 6.07 -38.40 -8.57
CA ILE A 795 5.75 -39.62 -9.32
C ILE A 795 6.85 -39.91 -10.34
N VAL A 796 7.20 -41.19 -10.50
CA VAL A 796 8.31 -41.68 -11.32
C VAL A 796 7.89 -42.93 -12.08
N ASP A 797 8.29 -43.03 -13.34
CA ASP A 797 8.27 -44.28 -14.09
C ASP A 797 9.44 -44.30 -15.11
N PRO A 798 10.46 -45.17 -14.93
CA PRO A 798 11.54 -45.32 -15.90
C PRO A 798 11.05 -45.74 -17.28
N GLN A 799 9.95 -46.50 -17.34
CA GLN A 799 9.31 -46.92 -18.59
C GLN A 799 8.38 -45.85 -19.18
N GLY A 800 8.19 -44.73 -18.49
CA GLY A 800 7.48 -43.54 -18.95
C GLY A 800 6.05 -43.45 -18.41
N LEU A 801 5.73 -42.32 -17.79
CA LEU A 801 4.40 -42.01 -17.26
C LEU A 801 3.38 -41.96 -18.40
N ASN A 802 2.22 -42.59 -18.21
CA ASN A 802 1.16 -42.64 -19.22
C ASN A 802 0.70 -41.23 -19.65
N HIS A 803 0.89 -40.89 -20.92
CA HIS A 803 0.67 -39.52 -21.41
C HIS A 803 -0.81 -39.10 -21.36
N ASP A 804 -1.76 -39.98 -21.72
CA ASP A 804 -3.19 -39.67 -21.64
C ASP A 804 -3.65 -39.37 -20.20
N GLU A 805 -3.06 -40.05 -19.22
CA GLU A 805 -3.28 -39.77 -17.80
C GLU A 805 -2.68 -38.43 -17.37
N LEU A 806 -1.46 -38.10 -17.81
CA LEU A 806 -0.89 -36.77 -17.57
C LEU A 806 -1.74 -35.66 -18.20
N VAL A 807 -2.26 -35.88 -19.41
CA VAL A 807 -3.21 -34.97 -20.09
C VAL A 807 -4.55 -34.88 -19.34
N ARG A 808 -5.04 -35.97 -18.74
CA ARG A 808 -6.22 -35.96 -17.85
C ARG A 808 -5.98 -35.05 -16.63
N LEU A 809 -4.85 -35.21 -15.95
CA LEU A 809 -4.52 -34.39 -14.79
C LEU A 809 -4.34 -32.91 -15.19
N ALA A 810 -3.60 -32.64 -16.28
CA ALA A 810 -3.34 -31.29 -16.77
C ALA A 810 -4.61 -30.54 -17.24
N LYS A 811 -5.60 -31.24 -17.78
CA LYS A 811 -6.92 -30.67 -18.12
C LYS A 811 -7.84 -30.49 -16.92
N LYS A 812 -7.67 -31.28 -15.85
CA LYS A 812 -8.41 -31.15 -14.59
C LYS A 812 -7.80 -30.14 -13.59
N ARG A 813 -6.52 -29.78 -13.75
CA ARG A 813 -5.72 -28.99 -12.79
C ARG A 813 -5.63 -29.61 -11.41
N VAL A 814 -5.17 -30.87 -11.41
CA VAL A 814 -5.00 -31.69 -10.20
C VAL A 814 -3.58 -32.23 -10.13
N THR A 815 -3.10 -32.46 -8.91
CA THR A 815 -1.73 -32.91 -8.62
C THR A 815 -1.53 -34.41 -8.94
N ILE A 816 -0.29 -34.88 -8.92
CA ILE A 816 0.06 -36.30 -9.12
C ILE A 816 -0.51 -37.24 -8.05
N SER A 817 -1.05 -36.70 -6.95
CA SER A 817 -1.86 -37.45 -5.99
C SER A 817 -3.15 -38.03 -6.60
N GLU A 818 -3.65 -37.46 -7.70
CA GLU A 818 -4.77 -37.99 -8.49
C GLU A 818 -4.36 -38.95 -9.61
N PHE A 819 -3.07 -39.21 -9.85
CA PHE A 819 -2.63 -40.13 -10.93
C PHE A 819 -3.10 -41.57 -10.68
N ASP A 820 -3.70 -42.19 -11.70
CA ASP A 820 -4.11 -43.60 -11.70
C ASP A 820 -2.89 -44.54 -11.66
N LEU A 821 -2.58 -45.05 -10.46
CA LEU A 821 -1.44 -45.93 -10.21
C LEU A 821 -1.49 -47.26 -10.98
N SER A 822 -2.64 -47.67 -11.53
CA SER A 822 -2.74 -48.86 -12.39
C SER A 822 -2.05 -48.69 -13.74
N LYS A 823 -1.70 -47.44 -14.11
CA LYS A 823 -1.00 -47.07 -15.34
C LYS A 823 0.51 -46.90 -15.18
N LEU A 824 1.06 -47.22 -14.00
CA LEU A 824 2.50 -47.30 -13.77
C LEU A 824 3.03 -48.69 -14.17
N SER A 825 4.27 -48.73 -14.65
CA SER A 825 5.03 -49.96 -14.82
C SER A 825 5.41 -50.57 -13.46
N ALA A 826 5.91 -51.81 -13.47
CA ALA A 826 6.43 -52.48 -12.26
C ALA A 826 7.67 -51.78 -11.64
N GLU A 827 8.31 -50.86 -12.37
CA GLU A 827 9.40 -50.00 -11.88
C GLU A 827 8.89 -48.63 -11.40
N GLY A 828 7.65 -48.26 -11.73
CA GLY A 828 7.05 -46.98 -11.40
C GLY A 828 6.61 -46.88 -9.95
N TYR A 829 6.61 -45.67 -9.41
CA TYR A 829 6.21 -45.39 -8.04
C TYR A 829 5.74 -43.95 -7.83
N ARG A 830 5.03 -43.73 -6.72
CA ARG A 830 4.64 -42.41 -6.22
C ARG A 830 5.03 -42.30 -4.75
N VAL A 831 5.44 -41.11 -4.33
CA VAL A 831 5.65 -40.75 -2.92
C VAL A 831 5.03 -39.37 -2.68
N LEU A 832 4.04 -39.29 -1.79
CA LEU A 832 3.38 -38.05 -1.39
C LEU A 832 4.10 -37.40 -0.20
N VAL A 833 3.95 -36.09 -0.03
CA VAL A 833 4.70 -35.31 0.99
C VAL A 833 4.44 -35.75 2.43
N ASP A 834 3.24 -36.25 2.71
CA ASP A 834 2.79 -36.70 4.04
C ASP A 834 3.14 -38.17 4.33
N GLU A 835 3.60 -38.93 3.32
CA GLU A 835 3.98 -40.32 3.48
C GLU A 835 5.37 -40.46 4.13
N SER A 836 5.56 -41.53 4.91
CA SER A 836 6.80 -41.81 5.64
C SER A 836 7.13 -43.30 5.62
N ASN A 837 8.42 -43.62 5.48
CA ASN A 837 8.97 -44.97 5.31
C ASN A 837 8.42 -45.74 4.08
N VAL A 838 8.13 -45.04 2.98
CA VAL A 838 7.68 -45.66 1.72
C VAL A 838 8.82 -46.48 1.11
N LYS A 839 8.59 -47.77 0.86
CA LYS A 839 9.58 -48.63 0.20
C LYS A 839 9.41 -48.56 -1.33
N LEU A 840 10.46 -48.14 -2.03
CA LEU A 840 10.48 -48.04 -3.50
C LEU A 840 10.69 -49.43 -4.15
N PRO A 841 10.37 -49.61 -5.45
CA PRO A 841 10.69 -50.82 -6.21
C PRO A 841 12.19 -51.20 -6.19
N SER A 842 13.08 -50.20 -6.05
CA SER A 842 14.52 -50.40 -5.88
C SER A 842 14.94 -51.01 -4.53
N GLY A 843 14.01 -51.12 -3.58
CA GLY A 843 14.26 -51.55 -2.21
C GLY A 843 14.64 -50.42 -1.23
N GLU A 844 14.89 -49.20 -1.73
CA GLU A 844 15.14 -48.00 -0.90
C GLU A 844 13.93 -47.66 -0.02
N ILE A 845 14.16 -47.18 1.20
CA ILE A 845 13.12 -46.70 2.11
C ILE A 845 13.18 -45.18 2.20
N VAL A 846 12.15 -44.52 1.69
CA VAL A 846 11.97 -43.07 1.77
C VAL A 846 11.35 -42.71 3.12
N HIS A 847 12.19 -42.35 4.09
CA HIS A 847 11.77 -42.06 5.46
C HIS A 847 10.78 -40.87 5.56
N ASN A 848 10.87 -39.87 4.69
CA ASN A 848 10.01 -38.69 4.72
C ASN A 848 9.75 -38.14 3.30
N GLY A 849 8.49 -38.18 2.86
CA GLY A 849 8.07 -37.79 1.51
C GLY A 849 8.34 -36.32 1.20
N MET A 850 8.10 -35.40 2.15
CA MET A 850 8.39 -33.98 1.96
C MET A 850 9.88 -33.71 1.67
N THR A 851 10.79 -34.36 2.39
CA THR A 851 12.24 -34.25 2.18
C THR A 851 12.68 -34.86 0.85
N PHE A 852 12.08 -36.00 0.48
CA PHE A 852 12.29 -36.64 -0.82
C PHE A 852 11.86 -35.70 -1.96
N ARG A 853 10.61 -35.23 -1.96
CA ARG A 853 10.06 -34.24 -2.90
C ARG A 853 10.92 -32.98 -2.99
N ASN A 854 11.41 -32.47 -1.87
CA ASN A 854 12.27 -31.28 -1.81
C ASN A 854 13.70 -31.47 -2.33
N THR A 855 14.14 -32.70 -2.61
CA THR A 855 15.52 -33.02 -3.06
C THR A 855 15.58 -33.98 -4.25
N PHE A 856 14.45 -34.45 -4.76
CA PHE A 856 14.36 -35.47 -5.80
C PHE A 856 15.08 -35.09 -7.11
N HIS A 857 14.98 -33.82 -7.51
CA HIS A 857 15.65 -33.26 -8.69
C HIS A 857 17.18 -33.23 -8.58
N LEU A 858 17.77 -33.59 -7.42
CA LEU A 858 19.21 -33.70 -7.18
C LEU A 858 19.72 -35.16 -7.18
N ARG A 859 18.85 -36.13 -7.45
CA ARG A 859 19.16 -37.57 -7.41
C ARG A 859 19.98 -38.03 -8.63
N ARG A 860 20.54 -39.24 -8.54
CA ARG A 860 21.53 -39.81 -9.49
C ARG A 860 21.21 -41.22 -9.98
N ASP A 861 20.20 -41.87 -9.39
CA ASP A 861 19.71 -43.21 -9.75
C ASP A 861 18.83 -43.19 -11.01
N GLN A 862 18.16 -42.08 -11.27
CA GLN A 862 17.36 -41.85 -12.48
C GLN A 862 18.17 -41.07 -13.53
N GLN A 863 17.93 -41.36 -14.81
CA GLN A 863 18.54 -40.65 -15.94
C GLN A 863 17.51 -39.79 -16.66
N TYR A 864 17.85 -38.51 -16.84
CA TYR A 864 17.02 -37.53 -17.54
C TYR A 864 17.84 -36.85 -18.64
N ASP A 865 17.25 -36.71 -19.82
CA ASP A 865 17.88 -36.05 -20.96
C ASP A 865 17.51 -34.56 -20.98
N MET A 866 16.26 -34.24 -20.61
CA MET A 866 15.75 -32.87 -20.50
C MET A 866 15.15 -32.63 -19.12
N PHE A 867 15.49 -31.50 -18.50
CA PHE A 867 14.81 -30.99 -17.30
C PHE A 867 14.21 -29.61 -17.57
N VAL A 868 12.89 -29.50 -17.41
CA VAL A 868 12.16 -28.22 -17.46
C VAL A 868 11.58 -27.95 -16.06
N PRO A 869 12.21 -27.08 -15.25
CA PRO A 869 11.58 -26.58 -14.03
C PRO A 869 10.41 -25.67 -14.39
N CYS A 870 9.17 -26.15 -14.24
CA CYS A 870 7.95 -25.37 -14.43
C CYS A 870 7.36 -24.79 -13.13
N GLY A 871 7.86 -25.26 -11.98
CA GLY A 871 7.51 -24.77 -10.65
C GLY A 871 8.46 -25.33 -9.59
N GLY A 872 8.24 -24.93 -8.33
CA GLY A 872 9.09 -25.27 -7.20
C GLY A 872 9.50 -24.04 -6.40
N ARG A 873 10.42 -24.20 -5.44
CA ARG A 873 10.93 -23.08 -4.64
C ARG A 873 12.07 -22.37 -5.38
N PRO A 874 12.25 -21.05 -5.24
CA PRO A 874 13.49 -20.38 -5.60
C PRO A 874 14.70 -21.06 -4.94
N GLU A 875 15.85 -20.99 -5.60
CA GLU A 875 17.14 -21.53 -5.12
C GLU A 875 17.12 -23.04 -4.81
N SER A 876 16.21 -23.80 -5.44
CA SER A 876 16.14 -25.26 -5.31
C SER A 876 17.38 -25.98 -5.88
N ILE A 877 18.16 -25.32 -6.75
CA ILE A 877 19.53 -25.71 -7.09
C ILE A 877 20.45 -24.52 -6.79
N ASP A 878 21.29 -24.67 -5.77
CA ASP A 878 22.23 -23.68 -5.24
C ASP A 878 23.68 -24.18 -5.28
N LEU A 879 24.63 -23.35 -4.84
CA LEU A 879 26.06 -23.71 -4.81
C LEU A 879 26.36 -24.93 -3.93
N SER A 880 25.58 -25.19 -2.87
CA SER A 880 25.75 -26.36 -2.01
C SER A 880 25.21 -27.66 -2.64
N THR A 881 24.15 -27.58 -3.44
CA THR A 881 23.49 -28.76 -4.04
C THR A 881 23.89 -29.07 -5.47
N VAL A 882 24.29 -28.09 -6.27
CA VAL A 882 24.63 -28.25 -7.71
C VAL A 882 25.72 -29.31 -7.95
N GLY A 883 26.63 -29.53 -7.00
CA GLY A 883 27.64 -30.60 -7.07
C GLY A 883 27.04 -32.01 -7.15
N LYS A 884 25.79 -32.22 -6.75
CA LYS A 884 25.07 -33.49 -6.92
C LYS A 884 24.74 -33.76 -8.40
N LEU A 885 24.47 -32.72 -9.18
CA LEU A 885 24.15 -32.81 -10.61
C LEU A 885 25.38 -32.95 -11.51
N ILE A 886 26.59 -32.93 -10.96
CA ILE A 886 27.84 -33.07 -11.70
C ILE A 886 28.54 -34.36 -11.29
N ARG A 887 28.97 -35.15 -12.28
CA ARG A 887 29.70 -36.41 -12.13
C ARG A 887 30.83 -36.45 -13.15
N ASP A 888 32.03 -36.82 -12.72
CA ASP A 888 33.19 -37.04 -13.59
C ASP A 888 33.48 -35.83 -14.52
N GLY A 889 33.26 -34.61 -13.99
CA GLY A 889 33.39 -33.34 -14.70
C GLY A 889 32.20 -32.90 -15.55
N LYS A 890 31.17 -33.75 -15.73
CA LYS A 890 30.03 -33.51 -16.63
C LYS A 890 28.69 -33.39 -15.88
N SER A 891 27.75 -32.63 -16.43
CA SER A 891 26.36 -32.59 -15.94
C SER A 891 25.67 -33.93 -16.20
N ILE A 892 24.91 -34.44 -15.23
CA ILE A 892 24.15 -35.69 -15.38
C ILE A 892 22.85 -35.51 -16.18
N ILE A 893 22.36 -34.27 -16.29
CA ILE A 893 21.27 -33.86 -17.18
C ILE A 893 21.89 -32.93 -18.24
N PRO A 894 21.87 -33.27 -19.54
CA PRO A 894 22.56 -32.49 -20.56
C PRO A 894 21.80 -31.21 -20.97
N TYR A 895 20.48 -31.18 -20.83
CA TYR A 895 19.64 -30.06 -21.28
C TYR A 895 18.74 -29.52 -20.15
N MET A 896 18.76 -28.20 -19.94
CA MET A 896 17.93 -27.51 -18.96
C MET A 896 17.33 -26.23 -19.53
N VAL A 897 16.03 -26.02 -19.34
CA VAL A 897 15.33 -24.77 -19.71
C VAL A 897 14.42 -24.35 -18.56
N GLU A 898 14.78 -23.26 -17.86
CA GLU A 898 13.99 -22.77 -16.73
C GLU A 898 12.68 -22.10 -17.17
N GLY A 899 11.55 -22.73 -16.85
CA GLY A 899 10.24 -22.09 -16.87
C GLY A 899 9.93 -21.32 -15.58
N ALA A 900 10.38 -21.83 -14.42
CA ALA A 900 10.20 -21.24 -13.10
C ALA A 900 11.24 -20.15 -12.80
N ASN A 901 10.82 -19.09 -12.11
CA ASN A 901 11.69 -17.99 -11.71
C ASN A 901 12.72 -18.45 -10.66
N LEU A 902 13.99 -18.11 -10.87
CA LEU A 902 15.08 -18.26 -9.90
C LEU A 902 15.25 -19.69 -9.31
N PHE A 903 14.84 -20.74 -10.04
CA PHE A 903 14.95 -22.12 -9.53
C PHE A 903 16.40 -22.57 -9.36
N ILE A 904 17.29 -22.13 -10.26
CA ILE A 904 18.75 -22.38 -10.22
C ILE A 904 19.47 -21.05 -9.92
N THR A 905 20.36 -21.01 -8.93
CA THR A 905 21.17 -19.79 -8.67
C THR A 905 22.14 -19.50 -9.81
N GLN A 906 22.50 -18.23 -10.05
CA GLN A 906 23.34 -17.84 -11.20
C GLN A 906 24.68 -18.62 -11.22
N ASP A 907 25.37 -18.74 -10.09
CA ASP A 907 26.65 -19.47 -10.03
C ASP A 907 26.50 -20.97 -10.29
N SER A 908 25.35 -21.54 -9.91
CA SER A 908 24.99 -22.92 -10.23
C SER A 908 24.76 -23.10 -11.73
N LYS A 909 24.15 -22.13 -12.41
CA LYS A 909 24.04 -22.11 -13.88
C LYS A 909 25.41 -22.12 -14.54
N LEU A 910 26.31 -21.21 -14.12
CA LEU A 910 27.68 -21.13 -14.63
C LEU A 910 28.43 -22.45 -14.42
N ARG A 911 28.25 -23.11 -13.27
CA ARG A 911 28.89 -24.38 -12.94
C ARG A 911 28.34 -25.58 -13.73
N LEU A 912 27.02 -25.60 -14.01
CA LEU A 912 26.38 -26.60 -14.87
C LEU A 912 26.80 -26.45 -16.34
N GLU A 913 26.85 -25.23 -16.86
CA GLU A 913 27.32 -24.99 -18.24
C GLU A 913 28.82 -25.32 -18.41
N ARG A 914 29.66 -25.00 -17.42
CA ARG A 914 31.07 -25.44 -17.40
C ARG A 914 31.21 -26.97 -17.36
N ALA A 915 30.21 -27.69 -16.85
CA ALA A 915 30.10 -29.15 -16.90
C ALA A 915 29.40 -29.67 -18.18
N GLY A 916 29.23 -28.83 -19.21
CA GLY A 916 28.68 -29.22 -20.51
C GLY A 916 27.14 -29.25 -20.59
N CYS A 917 26.41 -28.76 -19.59
CA CYS A 917 24.97 -28.59 -19.70
C CYS A 917 24.63 -27.47 -20.70
N VAL A 918 23.69 -27.71 -21.62
CA VAL A 918 23.04 -26.63 -22.37
C VAL A 918 21.91 -26.09 -21.49
N LEU A 919 22.15 -24.94 -20.88
CA LEU A 919 21.21 -24.30 -19.96
C LEU A 919 20.69 -22.98 -20.54
N PHE A 920 19.37 -22.78 -20.50
CA PHE A 920 18.74 -21.49 -20.76
C PHE A 920 18.02 -21.00 -19.50
N LYS A 921 18.32 -19.75 -19.09
CA LYS A 921 17.79 -19.16 -17.86
C LYS A 921 16.39 -18.57 -18.02
N ASP A 922 15.68 -18.52 -16.90
CA ASP A 922 14.34 -17.97 -16.73
C ASP A 922 14.13 -16.61 -17.44
N ALA A 923 15.06 -15.67 -17.29
CA ALA A 923 15.01 -14.34 -17.89
C ALA A 923 15.07 -14.27 -19.44
N SER A 924 15.29 -15.40 -20.11
CA SER A 924 15.12 -15.57 -21.56
C SER A 924 13.97 -16.53 -21.89
N ALA A 925 13.89 -17.64 -21.15
CA ALA A 925 12.96 -18.74 -21.46
C ALA A 925 11.49 -18.43 -21.13
N ASN A 926 11.18 -17.74 -20.03
CA ASN A 926 9.80 -17.58 -19.54
C ASN A 926 9.13 -16.21 -19.87
N LYS A 927 9.58 -15.53 -20.93
CA LYS A 927 9.09 -14.19 -21.31
C LYS A 927 7.64 -14.15 -21.83
N GLY A 928 7.09 -15.26 -22.32
CA GLY A 928 5.82 -15.24 -23.08
C GLY A 928 4.63 -14.57 -22.38
N GLY A 929 4.49 -14.72 -21.06
CA GLY A 929 3.48 -14.01 -20.29
C GLY A 929 3.70 -12.49 -20.19
N VAL A 930 4.94 -12.00 -20.23
CA VAL A 930 5.20 -10.54 -20.23
C VAL A 930 4.89 -9.93 -21.60
N THR A 931 5.21 -10.65 -22.68
CA THR A 931 4.83 -10.26 -24.05
C THR A 931 3.32 -10.27 -24.25
N SER A 932 2.60 -11.29 -23.76
CA SER A 932 1.13 -11.33 -23.80
C SER A 932 0.50 -10.13 -23.10
N SER A 933 1.00 -9.77 -21.91
CA SER A 933 0.52 -8.60 -21.16
C SER A 933 0.83 -7.27 -21.85
N SER A 934 2.00 -7.12 -22.49
CA SER A 934 2.36 -5.91 -23.23
C SER A 934 1.46 -5.68 -24.45
N LEU A 935 1.13 -6.77 -25.16
CA LEU A 935 0.18 -6.72 -26.27
C LEU A 935 -1.26 -6.49 -25.78
N GLU A 936 -1.63 -7.00 -24.60
CA GLU A 936 -2.90 -6.63 -23.93
C GLU A 936 -2.96 -5.12 -23.59
N VAL A 937 -1.87 -4.50 -23.12
CA VAL A 937 -1.76 -3.05 -22.91
C VAL A 937 -1.87 -2.29 -24.23
N LEU A 938 -1.13 -2.71 -25.27
CA LEU A 938 -1.13 -2.07 -26.57
C LEU A 938 -2.53 -2.06 -27.22
N ALA A 939 -3.24 -3.19 -27.22
CA ALA A 939 -4.63 -3.26 -27.67
C ALA A 939 -5.55 -2.36 -26.82
N SER A 940 -5.35 -2.34 -25.50
CA SER A 940 -6.11 -1.51 -24.55
C SER A 940 -5.92 0.00 -24.77
N LEU A 941 -4.75 0.44 -25.23
CA LEU A 941 -4.44 1.84 -25.56
C LEU A 941 -4.84 2.21 -27.00
N SER A 942 -4.87 1.25 -27.92
CA SER A 942 -5.12 1.49 -29.35
C SER A 942 -6.60 1.68 -29.69
N PHE A 943 -7.50 0.98 -28.99
CA PHE A 943 -8.95 1.08 -29.16
C PHE A 943 -9.56 2.18 -28.26
N ASP A 944 -10.62 2.84 -28.72
CA ASP A 944 -11.50 3.58 -27.81
C ASP A 944 -12.33 2.62 -26.93
N ASP A 945 -13.09 3.17 -25.97
CA ASP A 945 -13.82 2.36 -25.00
C ASP A 945 -14.95 1.51 -25.60
N LYS A 946 -15.58 1.99 -26.68
CA LYS A 946 -16.63 1.26 -27.39
C LYS A 946 -16.00 0.16 -28.22
N GLU A 947 -14.99 0.50 -29.02
CA GLU A 947 -14.29 -0.47 -29.87
C GLU A 947 -13.62 -1.57 -29.04
N PHE A 948 -13.05 -1.25 -27.89
CA PHE A 948 -12.43 -2.24 -26.99
C PHE A 948 -13.49 -3.22 -26.45
N VAL A 949 -14.64 -2.70 -25.99
CA VAL A 949 -15.76 -3.54 -25.52
C VAL A 949 -16.38 -4.35 -26.68
N GLU A 950 -16.29 -3.90 -27.92
CA GLU A 950 -16.78 -4.63 -29.09
C GLU A 950 -15.83 -5.73 -29.60
N ASN A 951 -14.51 -5.51 -29.55
CA ASN A 951 -13.53 -6.35 -30.23
C ASN A 951 -12.65 -7.19 -29.28
N MET A 952 -12.47 -6.76 -28.02
CA MET A 952 -11.65 -7.46 -27.03
C MET A 952 -12.46 -8.09 -25.90
N CYS A 953 -13.59 -7.50 -25.46
CA CYS A 953 -14.37 -8.06 -24.35
C CYS A 953 -15.27 -9.23 -24.78
N VAL A 954 -15.16 -10.35 -24.04
CA VAL A 954 -16.12 -11.46 -24.13
C VAL A 954 -17.47 -11.02 -23.58
N ARG A 955 -18.54 -11.35 -24.31
CA ARG A 955 -19.91 -10.94 -24.02
C ARG A 955 -20.49 -11.68 -22.80
N GLU A 956 -21.62 -11.18 -22.27
CA GLU A 956 -22.22 -11.73 -21.04
C GLU A 956 -22.74 -13.16 -21.20
N ASP A 957 -23.25 -13.50 -22.39
CA ASP A 957 -23.66 -14.84 -22.85
C ASP A 957 -22.49 -15.81 -23.07
N GLY A 958 -21.25 -15.35 -22.95
CA GLY A 958 -20.03 -16.11 -23.23
C GLY A 958 -19.53 -16.02 -24.67
N THR A 959 -20.19 -15.25 -25.56
CA THR A 959 -19.74 -15.09 -26.95
C THR A 959 -18.39 -14.37 -26.99
N VAL A 960 -17.38 -15.07 -27.52
CA VAL A 960 -16.01 -14.54 -27.72
C VAL A 960 -15.92 -13.83 -29.07
N PRO A 961 -15.44 -12.57 -29.14
CA PRO A 961 -15.23 -11.88 -30.41
C PRO A 961 -14.23 -12.63 -31.31
N THR A 962 -14.51 -12.66 -32.62
CA THR A 962 -13.59 -13.22 -33.62
C THR A 962 -12.24 -12.49 -33.58
N PHE A 963 -12.25 -11.16 -33.47
CA PHE A 963 -11.05 -10.33 -33.35
C PHE A 963 -10.18 -10.75 -32.15
N TYR A 964 -10.76 -10.88 -30.95
CA TYR A 964 -10.05 -11.37 -29.77
C TYR A 964 -9.39 -12.73 -30.01
N SER A 965 -10.12 -13.68 -30.61
CA SER A 965 -9.63 -15.04 -30.87
C SER A 965 -8.45 -15.07 -31.86
N ASP A 966 -8.51 -14.26 -32.90
CA ASP A 966 -7.44 -14.14 -33.90
C ASP A 966 -6.26 -13.31 -33.37
N TYR A 967 -6.52 -12.29 -32.56
CA TYR A 967 -5.50 -11.47 -31.89
C TYR A 967 -4.70 -12.29 -30.88
N VAL A 968 -5.36 -13.10 -30.05
CA VAL A 968 -4.70 -14.07 -29.15
C VAL A 968 -3.78 -15.02 -29.94
N ARG A 969 -4.20 -15.50 -31.11
CA ARG A 969 -3.36 -16.33 -31.99
C ARG A 969 -2.14 -15.56 -32.51
N GLN A 970 -2.31 -14.28 -32.90
CA GLN A 970 -1.20 -13.42 -33.30
C GLN A 970 -0.22 -13.16 -32.13
N VAL A 971 -0.72 -12.95 -30.91
CA VAL A 971 0.09 -12.84 -29.69
C VAL A 971 0.92 -14.12 -29.46
N GLN A 972 0.31 -15.30 -29.62
CA GLN A 972 1.02 -16.58 -29.51
C GLN A 972 2.15 -16.73 -30.55
N GLU A 973 1.97 -16.26 -31.78
CA GLU A 973 3.04 -16.27 -32.79
C GLU A 973 4.15 -15.26 -32.50
N ILE A 974 3.83 -14.05 -32.02
CA ILE A 974 4.85 -13.06 -31.62
C ILE A 974 5.72 -13.60 -30.47
N ILE A 975 5.10 -14.27 -29.48
CA ILE A 975 5.83 -14.96 -28.40
C ILE A 975 6.81 -16.00 -28.95
N LYS A 976 6.37 -16.86 -29.89
CA LYS A 976 7.23 -17.88 -30.51
C LYS A 976 8.37 -17.25 -31.30
N GLN A 977 8.11 -16.17 -32.05
CA GLN A 977 9.12 -15.46 -32.84
C GLN A 977 10.18 -14.83 -31.93
N ASN A 978 9.79 -14.07 -30.91
CA ASN A 978 10.74 -13.40 -30.00
C ASN A 978 11.58 -14.40 -29.20
N ALA A 979 10.99 -15.52 -28.75
CA ALA A 979 11.73 -16.60 -28.10
C ALA A 979 12.71 -17.31 -29.05
N THR A 980 12.33 -17.50 -30.33
CA THR A 980 13.20 -18.10 -31.36
C THR A 980 14.39 -17.19 -31.70
N LEU A 981 14.16 -15.87 -31.81
CA LEU A 981 15.20 -14.89 -32.12
C LEU A 981 16.28 -14.82 -31.03
N GLU A 982 15.89 -14.73 -29.75
CA GLU A 982 16.85 -14.76 -28.65
C GLU A 982 17.57 -16.12 -28.54
N PHE A 983 16.86 -17.24 -28.73
CA PHE A 983 17.49 -18.56 -28.78
C PHE A 983 18.58 -18.63 -29.86
N GLU A 984 18.29 -18.18 -31.07
CA GLU A 984 19.25 -18.20 -32.19
C GLU A 984 20.43 -17.25 -31.96
N ALA A 985 20.21 -16.07 -31.36
CA ALA A 985 21.26 -15.14 -30.99
C ALA A 985 22.20 -15.72 -29.91
N ILE A 986 21.65 -16.22 -28.80
CA ILE A 986 22.43 -16.87 -27.72
C ILE A 986 23.19 -18.08 -28.28
N TRP A 987 22.55 -18.91 -29.12
CA TRP A 987 23.21 -20.08 -29.71
C TRP A 987 24.36 -19.69 -30.62
N ARG A 988 24.17 -18.71 -31.50
CA ARG A 988 25.19 -18.21 -32.43
C ARG A 988 26.38 -17.62 -31.68
N GLU A 989 26.14 -16.71 -30.74
CA GLU A 989 27.22 -16.03 -30.01
C GLU A 989 27.98 -16.99 -29.09
N HIS A 990 27.30 -17.97 -28.47
CA HIS A 990 27.96 -19.04 -27.72
C HIS A 990 28.90 -19.88 -28.60
N MET A 991 28.44 -20.28 -29.79
CA MET A 991 29.26 -21.07 -30.73
C MET A 991 30.43 -20.27 -31.33
N GLN A 992 30.33 -18.94 -31.38
CA GLN A 992 31.41 -18.06 -31.87
C GLN A 992 32.43 -17.68 -30.79
N THR A 993 32.00 -17.53 -29.53
CA THR A 993 32.82 -16.92 -28.46
C THR A 993 33.17 -17.87 -27.31
N GLY A 994 32.46 -19.00 -27.16
CA GLY A 994 32.57 -19.90 -26.01
C GLY A 994 31.96 -19.34 -24.71
N VAL A 995 31.44 -18.11 -24.69
CA VAL A 995 30.83 -17.50 -23.49
C VAL A 995 29.55 -18.25 -23.12
N LEU A 996 29.34 -18.48 -21.82
CA LEU A 996 28.22 -19.29 -21.29
C LEU A 996 26.86 -18.63 -21.58
N ARG A 997 25.83 -19.42 -21.90
CA ARG A 997 24.52 -18.94 -22.35
C ARG A 997 23.79 -18.12 -21.30
N SER A 998 23.95 -18.48 -20.03
CA SER A 998 23.44 -17.69 -18.89
C SER A 998 24.05 -16.29 -18.83
N VAL A 999 25.34 -16.13 -19.16
CA VAL A 999 26.02 -14.83 -19.26
C VAL A 999 25.58 -14.07 -20.52
N LEU A 1000 25.44 -14.76 -21.65
CA LEU A 1000 24.97 -14.15 -22.90
C LEU A 1000 23.53 -13.64 -22.80
N SER A 1001 22.65 -14.36 -22.12
CA SER A 1001 21.29 -13.91 -21.78
C SER A 1001 21.32 -12.57 -21.02
N ASP A 1002 22.14 -12.45 -19.98
CA ASP A 1002 22.28 -11.19 -19.24
C ASP A 1002 22.91 -10.07 -20.11
N ARG A 1003 23.94 -10.38 -20.92
CA ARG A 1003 24.59 -9.42 -21.84
C ARG A 1003 23.64 -8.89 -22.92
N LEU A 1004 22.92 -9.76 -23.62
CA LEU A 1004 21.93 -9.36 -24.63
C LEU A 1004 20.83 -8.52 -23.99
N SER A 1005 20.37 -8.88 -22.79
CA SER A 1005 19.39 -8.09 -22.05
C SER A 1005 19.89 -6.66 -21.77
N VAL A 1006 21.13 -6.52 -21.28
CA VAL A 1006 21.74 -5.20 -21.03
C VAL A 1006 21.98 -4.42 -22.34
N ALA A 1007 22.46 -5.07 -23.39
CA ALA A 1007 22.72 -4.43 -24.68
C ALA A 1007 21.45 -3.89 -25.33
N ILE A 1008 20.36 -4.67 -25.33
CA ILE A 1008 19.05 -4.24 -25.86
C ILE A 1008 18.49 -3.10 -25.02
N THR A 1009 18.42 -3.27 -23.69
CA THR A 1009 17.89 -2.23 -22.78
C THR A 1009 18.65 -0.91 -22.90
N LYS A 1010 19.99 -0.97 -22.98
CA LYS A 1010 20.81 0.24 -23.15
C LYS A 1010 20.58 0.90 -24.52
N LEU A 1011 20.56 0.13 -25.61
CA LEU A 1011 20.37 0.70 -26.95
C LEU A 1011 18.94 1.23 -27.15
N ASP A 1012 17.93 0.61 -26.56
CA ASP A 1012 16.56 1.13 -26.52
C ASP A 1012 16.51 2.51 -25.85
N GLU A 1013 17.13 2.64 -24.66
CA GLU A 1013 17.25 3.92 -23.94
C GLU A 1013 18.04 4.98 -24.73
N GLU A 1014 19.12 4.60 -25.41
CA GLU A 1014 19.85 5.51 -26.30
C GLU A 1014 19.00 5.92 -27.52
N LEU A 1015 18.17 5.03 -28.08
CA LEU A 1015 17.34 5.30 -29.26
C LEU A 1015 16.10 6.17 -28.98
N GLN A 1016 15.47 6.03 -27.81
CA GLN A 1016 14.28 6.83 -27.43
C GLN A 1016 14.56 8.35 -27.41
N GLU A 1017 15.81 8.73 -27.13
CA GLU A 1017 16.30 10.11 -27.07
C GLU A 1017 16.94 10.59 -28.40
N THR A 1018 16.94 9.79 -29.48
CA THR A 1018 17.55 10.19 -30.77
C THR A 1018 16.60 10.89 -31.74
N GLU A 1019 17.16 11.79 -32.56
CA GLU A 1019 16.52 12.42 -33.73
C GLU A 1019 16.02 11.41 -34.79
N LEU A 1020 16.37 10.12 -34.69
CA LEU A 1020 15.84 9.06 -35.56
C LEU A 1020 14.31 8.93 -35.43
N TRP A 1021 13.74 9.31 -34.28
CA TRP A 1021 12.29 9.37 -34.06
C TRP A 1021 11.60 10.46 -34.90
N ASP A 1022 12.29 11.57 -35.15
CA ASP A 1022 11.71 12.74 -35.82
C ASP A 1022 11.66 12.55 -37.35
N ASN A 1023 12.37 11.55 -37.88
CA ASN A 1023 12.18 11.04 -39.23
C ASN A 1023 10.83 10.29 -39.34
N LEU A 1024 9.79 11.02 -39.76
CA LEU A 1024 8.41 10.53 -39.90
C LEU A 1024 8.26 9.28 -40.77
N GLU A 1025 9.07 9.14 -41.82
CA GLU A 1025 9.05 8.00 -42.76
C GLU A 1025 9.61 6.74 -42.10
N LEU A 1026 10.81 6.86 -41.51
CA LEU A 1026 11.42 5.80 -40.72
C LEU A 1026 10.52 5.39 -39.55
N ARG A 1027 9.97 6.37 -38.80
CA ARG A 1027 9.06 6.12 -37.67
C ARG A 1027 7.81 5.33 -38.08
N ARG A 1028 7.16 5.71 -39.18
CA ARG A 1028 5.99 4.98 -39.71
C ARG A 1028 6.35 3.55 -40.12
N SER A 1029 7.50 3.35 -40.77
CA SER A 1029 8.01 2.01 -41.08
C SER A 1029 8.27 1.16 -39.85
N VAL A 1030 9.01 1.69 -38.87
CA VAL A 1030 9.37 0.94 -37.66
C VAL A 1030 8.13 0.52 -36.88
N LEU A 1031 7.15 1.42 -36.73
CA LEU A 1031 5.90 1.11 -36.04
C LEU A 1031 4.98 0.22 -36.88
N GLY A 1032 5.00 0.31 -38.21
CA GLY A 1032 4.29 -0.62 -39.10
C GLY A 1032 4.80 -2.07 -39.01
N ASP A 1033 6.10 -2.26 -38.80
CA ASP A 1033 6.70 -3.60 -38.59
C ASP A 1033 6.55 -4.10 -37.13
N ALA A 1034 6.52 -3.19 -36.16
CA ALA A 1034 6.49 -3.52 -34.73
C ALA A 1034 5.08 -3.78 -34.18
N LEU A 1035 4.06 -3.11 -34.72
CA LEU A 1035 2.68 -3.23 -34.24
C LEU A 1035 2.00 -4.50 -34.80
N PRO A 1036 1.18 -5.22 -34.01
CA PRO A 1036 0.47 -6.40 -34.49
C PRO A 1036 -0.44 -6.07 -35.69
N LYS A 1037 -0.26 -6.80 -36.79
CA LYS A 1037 -0.99 -6.53 -38.04
C LYS A 1037 -2.51 -6.46 -37.88
N LEU A 1038 -3.12 -7.26 -37.00
CA LEU A 1038 -4.58 -7.19 -36.78
C LEU A 1038 -5.03 -5.85 -36.18
N LEU A 1039 -4.21 -5.17 -35.36
CA LEU A 1039 -4.53 -3.81 -34.89
C LEU A 1039 -4.35 -2.79 -36.02
N LEU A 1040 -3.31 -2.92 -36.84
CA LEU A 1040 -3.08 -2.05 -38.00
C LEU A 1040 -4.22 -2.15 -39.03
N ASP A 1041 -4.62 -3.36 -39.40
CA ASP A 1041 -5.71 -3.65 -40.36
C ASP A 1041 -7.09 -3.20 -39.82
N LYS A 1042 -7.27 -3.12 -38.49
CA LYS A 1042 -8.54 -2.81 -37.82
C LYS A 1042 -8.73 -1.34 -37.44
N ILE A 1043 -7.65 -0.65 -37.06
CA ILE A 1043 -7.69 0.70 -36.45
C ILE A 1043 -6.99 1.74 -37.37
N GLY A 1044 -6.00 1.30 -38.16
CA GLY A 1044 -5.14 2.16 -38.96
C GLY A 1044 -4.00 2.79 -38.14
N LEU A 1045 -2.80 2.86 -38.73
CA LEU A 1045 -1.59 3.35 -38.06
C LEU A 1045 -1.76 4.76 -37.48
N GLU A 1046 -2.24 5.72 -38.27
CA GLU A 1046 -2.38 7.12 -37.85
C GLU A 1046 -3.34 7.29 -36.66
N THR A 1047 -4.40 6.49 -36.58
CA THR A 1047 -5.33 6.46 -35.44
C THR A 1047 -4.67 5.93 -34.18
N ILE A 1048 -3.80 4.91 -34.30
CA ILE A 1048 -2.99 4.39 -33.18
C ILE A 1048 -1.98 5.46 -32.73
N LEU A 1049 -1.31 6.15 -33.66
CA LEU A 1049 -0.38 7.25 -33.36
C LEU A 1049 -1.04 8.42 -32.62
N GLY A 1050 -2.33 8.67 -32.86
CA GLY A 1050 -3.10 9.72 -32.17
C GLY A 1050 -3.73 9.30 -30.84
N ARG A 1051 -3.81 8.00 -30.52
CA ARG A 1051 -4.44 7.47 -29.30
C ARG A 1051 -3.44 6.98 -28.25
N VAL A 1052 -2.33 6.37 -28.69
CA VAL A 1052 -1.30 5.82 -27.80
C VAL A 1052 -0.31 6.94 -27.40
N PRO A 1053 0.07 7.07 -26.12
CA PRO A 1053 1.00 8.12 -25.66
C PRO A 1053 2.35 8.09 -26.40
N GLU A 1054 2.92 9.25 -26.72
CA GLU A 1054 4.18 9.35 -27.48
C GLU A 1054 5.33 8.60 -26.80
N SER A 1055 5.45 8.67 -25.47
CA SER A 1055 6.47 7.93 -24.70
C SER A 1055 6.34 6.42 -24.84
N TYR A 1056 5.12 5.88 -24.97
CA TYR A 1056 4.89 4.46 -25.24
C TYR A 1056 5.26 4.10 -26.69
N LEU A 1057 4.94 4.96 -27.66
CA LEU A 1057 5.30 4.75 -29.07
C LEU A 1057 6.81 4.87 -29.31
N ARG A 1058 7.52 5.80 -28.64
CA ARG A 1058 8.98 5.89 -28.62
C ARG A 1058 9.61 4.61 -28.07
N ALA A 1059 9.08 4.08 -26.98
CA ALA A 1059 9.55 2.82 -26.41
C ALA A 1059 9.32 1.61 -27.32
N ILE A 1060 8.22 1.55 -28.10
CA ILE A 1060 8.02 0.51 -29.14
C ILE A 1060 9.10 0.64 -30.22
N PHE A 1061 9.37 1.86 -30.68
CA PHE A 1061 10.35 2.15 -31.73
C PHE A 1061 11.77 1.75 -31.29
N GLY A 1062 12.19 2.18 -30.09
CA GLY A 1062 13.48 1.85 -29.50
C GLY A 1062 13.64 0.35 -29.25
N SER A 1063 12.70 -0.29 -28.54
CA SER A 1063 12.82 -1.71 -28.18
C SER A 1063 12.77 -2.63 -29.40
N TYR A 1064 11.97 -2.29 -30.42
CA TYR A 1064 11.94 -3.04 -31.69
C TYR A 1064 13.26 -2.91 -32.46
N LEU A 1065 13.80 -1.69 -32.61
CA LEU A 1065 15.09 -1.50 -33.28
C LEU A 1065 16.24 -2.18 -32.52
N ALA A 1066 16.32 -1.97 -31.21
CA ALA A 1066 17.39 -2.50 -30.37
C ALA A 1066 17.38 -4.03 -30.31
N SER A 1067 16.23 -4.66 -30.10
CA SER A 1067 16.11 -6.13 -30.05
C SER A 1067 16.47 -6.77 -31.40
N ARG A 1068 15.98 -6.24 -32.51
CA ARG A 1068 16.27 -6.78 -33.85
C ARG A 1068 17.76 -6.66 -34.20
N PHE A 1069 18.36 -5.50 -33.95
CA PHE A 1069 19.78 -5.27 -34.17
C PHE A 1069 20.66 -6.18 -33.30
N VAL A 1070 20.42 -6.26 -32.00
CA VAL A 1070 21.24 -7.09 -31.09
C VAL A 1070 21.05 -8.59 -31.36
N TYR A 1071 19.86 -9.04 -31.74
CA TYR A 1071 19.66 -10.44 -32.16
C TYR A 1071 20.29 -10.79 -33.52
N GLU A 1072 20.50 -9.82 -34.41
CA GLU A 1072 21.25 -10.01 -35.66
C GLU A 1072 22.78 -9.94 -35.46
N TYR A 1073 23.29 -8.90 -34.79
CA TYR A 1073 24.73 -8.60 -34.70
C TYR A 1073 25.42 -9.05 -33.39
N GLY A 1074 24.68 -9.52 -32.38
CA GLY A 1074 25.20 -10.00 -31.08
C GLY A 1074 25.29 -8.94 -29.99
N SER A 1075 25.79 -9.32 -28.80
CA SER A 1075 25.77 -8.48 -27.58
C SER A 1075 26.80 -7.35 -27.51
N GLY A 1076 27.80 -7.33 -28.40
CA GLY A 1076 28.82 -6.27 -28.49
C GLY A 1076 29.10 -5.81 -29.92
N PRO A 1077 28.10 -5.29 -30.66
CA PRO A 1077 28.25 -4.89 -32.06
C PRO A 1077 28.93 -3.51 -32.16
N SER A 1078 29.51 -3.20 -33.32
CA SER A 1078 30.16 -1.89 -33.53
C SER A 1078 29.13 -0.79 -33.87
N GLN A 1079 29.47 0.47 -33.62
CA GLN A 1079 28.65 1.61 -34.06
C GLN A 1079 28.46 1.63 -35.60
N PHE A 1080 29.47 1.20 -36.36
CA PHE A 1080 29.37 1.02 -37.82
C PHE A 1080 28.38 -0.10 -38.21
N SER A 1081 28.23 -1.13 -37.40
CA SER A 1081 27.24 -2.19 -37.61
C SER A 1081 25.81 -1.65 -37.47
N PHE A 1082 25.58 -0.73 -36.52
CA PHE A 1082 24.28 -0.07 -36.39
C PHE A 1082 24.01 0.86 -37.59
N PHE A 1083 25.02 1.60 -38.05
CA PHE A 1083 24.90 2.42 -39.24
C PHE A 1083 24.59 1.61 -40.51
N ASP A 1084 25.22 0.45 -40.69
CA ASP A 1084 24.95 -0.49 -41.79
C ASP A 1084 23.51 -1.07 -41.71
N PHE A 1085 23.08 -1.53 -40.53
CA PHE A 1085 21.70 -1.98 -40.27
C PHE A 1085 20.65 -0.90 -40.62
N MET A 1086 20.86 0.34 -40.16
CA MET A 1086 19.96 1.45 -40.47
C MET A 1086 20.03 1.87 -41.94
N THR A 1087 21.20 1.80 -42.58
CA THR A 1087 21.36 2.09 -44.01
C THR A 1087 20.61 1.08 -44.87
N LYS A 1088 20.67 -0.21 -44.52
CA LYS A 1088 19.89 -1.28 -45.18
C LYS A 1088 18.38 -1.01 -45.07
N ARG A 1089 17.87 -0.63 -43.90
CA ARG A 1089 16.45 -0.32 -43.70
C ARG A 1089 16.02 0.96 -44.44
N LEU A 1090 16.84 2.00 -44.44
CA LEU A 1090 16.59 3.23 -45.20
C LEU A 1090 16.70 3.05 -46.72
N ALA A 1091 17.43 2.01 -47.20
CA ALA A 1091 17.41 1.60 -48.60
C ALA A 1091 16.14 0.81 -48.95
N GLN A 1092 15.68 -0.07 -48.05
CA GLN A 1092 14.40 -0.80 -48.20
C GLN A 1092 13.18 0.13 -48.22
N LEU A 1093 13.26 1.33 -47.62
CA LEU A 1093 12.20 2.33 -47.67
C LEU A 1093 12.13 3.12 -48.98
N LYS A 1094 13.17 3.04 -49.82
CA LYS A 1094 13.29 3.78 -51.10
C LYS A 1094 13.11 2.88 -52.33
N ALA A 1095 12.66 1.65 -52.13
CA ALA A 1095 12.57 0.58 -53.13
C ALA A 1095 11.14 0.00 -53.20
#